data_AF-A0A2V9KA65-F1
#
_entry.id   AF-A0A2V9KA65-F1
#
_cell.length_a   1.000
_cell.length_b   1.000
_cell.length_c   1.000
_cell.angle_alpha   90.00
_cell.angle_beta   90.00
_cell.angle_gamma   90.00
#
_symmetry.space_group_name_H-M   'P 1'
#
loop_
_entity.id
_entity.type
_entity.pdbx_description
1 polymer ?
#
loop_
_entity_poly.entity_id
_entity_poly.type
_entity_poly.pdbx_seq_one_letter_code
_entity_poly.pdbx_strand_id
1 'polypeptide(L)'
;MEHTCPSADGEATGAGITVKSLASGQETERRRKRLAGAVGAAAGAVLLSVAWSYWRSPRQQEKLLPAKILPGHAGQQLSGYSFTRSVGGRRIFTVHAAKTVAFERGGAMMFEDVWVEFFGSGAKRHDILRTDQCKFNPQTGALTAEGKVDIVLNADSVSSRGTNNLRDKGQTEHPPVFIETSNLSFEQQGSLLVSEGPVEFGVGRAKGRARGLRYAIEQGWLELGSEVSADFPLASGPRSGPMAHLSASRLRYNKSKSEITLGGPVVITQGHQRLNVAEAAIRLDSGNRVVAATLNGVEGRDNSIGGEYQFSAPTVQAEFGPDHRLRQLTGVGGVEVRAWRRGQTIHMASQTLEVEFSGNPPRPLKGSAGGGVRVTSVTRPGASSRVPSESDPPRRAVNRGLADLTADRLDFSFQPGGPLLSESRTAGPGTLVFHPDSPQQGERDVTSTPLIMTFDSRGQLAGLEGLSHSQIVFLPSMTAAKGTPAEETTSDRFNAEFEPATESLKYLDELGNVRFREGDRRASAGRAHYVAATNAVELRALTPGKGNGPVLWDPETRIAADQIVVDFDDGTFEGRGHIETTHAGGLENSTLAGADDPTHVVADRVTAKRRDGSLHYEGHVRAWHGANVLESTELDISKAKRQISSPARVMTSHSAERALAPGLKAKAGKEVRPVVISADRFEYFEEGRKGSYRGNVVLESAGTTLTADALDVFFAPASTGDVSEIERAVGSGHVVVVHETRRGMGDRAEYWAKDGKIELSGGPPVLYDAGRDYLTGRRLTFFLADDTVLVDGDARSPTFSKHRIPQ
;
A
#
# COMPACT_ATOMS: atom_id res chain seq x y z
N MET A 1 35.89 -40.41 7.72
CA MET A 1 35.96 -41.89 7.75
C MET A 1 35.13 -42.39 6.60
N GLU A 2 35.74 -42.33 5.43
CA GLU A 2 35.16 -42.66 4.15
C GLU A 2 35.30 -44.15 3.84
N HIS A 3 34.51 -44.63 2.88
CA HIS A 3 34.91 -45.80 2.10
C HIS A 3 34.56 -45.59 0.62
N THR A 4 35.63 -45.53 -0.19
CA THR A 4 35.73 -46.04 -1.59
C THR A 4 34.70 -45.61 -2.65
N CYS A 5 35.20 -44.91 -3.67
CA CYS A 5 34.65 -44.97 -5.04
C CYS A 5 34.83 -46.38 -5.65
N PRO A 6 34.19 -46.68 -6.79
CA PRO A 6 34.96 -46.58 -8.04
C PRO A 6 34.20 -45.92 -9.20
N SER A 7 34.94 -45.63 -10.27
CA SER A 7 34.44 -45.16 -11.58
C SER A 7 34.08 -46.32 -12.52
N ALA A 8 33.14 -46.09 -13.44
CA ALA A 8 32.98 -46.87 -14.67
C ALA A 8 32.43 -45.97 -15.79
N ASP A 9 33.01 -46.07 -16.98
CA ASP A 9 32.67 -45.24 -18.14
C ASP A 9 31.42 -45.74 -18.90
N GLY A 10 30.77 -44.83 -19.63
CA GLY A 10 29.54 -45.11 -20.39
C GLY A 10 29.28 -44.07 -21.48
N GLU A 11 30.02 -44.16 -22.57
CA GLU A 11 29.98 -43.21 -23.69
C GLU A 11 28.84 -43.52 -24.69
N ALA A 12 27.90 -42.59 -24.89
CA ALA A 12 26.85 -42.70 -25.91
C ALA A 12 26.30 -41.33 -26.38
N THR A 13 27.01 -40.71 -27.33
CA THR A 13 26.50 -39.81 -28.40
C THR A 13 25.21 -38.99 -28.17
N GLY A 14 25.35 -37.67 -28.02
CA GLY A 14 24.27 -36.68 -28.20
C GLY A 14 24.80 -35.38 -28.81
N ALA A 15 24.10 -34.80 -29.78
CA ALA A 15 24.63 -33.68 -30.58
C ALA A 15 24.79 -32.38 -29.76
N GLY A 16 25.96 -31.75 -29.84
CA GLY A 16 26.31 -30.58 -29.04
C GLY A 16 25.59 -29.29 -29.45
N ILE A 17 24.65 -28.84 -28.62
CA ILE A 17 24.10 -27.48 -28.68
C ILE A 17 25.09 -26.52 -28.00
N THR A 18 25.42 -25.41 -28.65
CA THR A 18 26.47 -24.47 -28.19
C THR A 18 26.14 -23.77 -26.87
N VAL A 19 26.75 -24.23 -25.78
CA VAL A 19 26.80 -23.51 -24.50
C VAL A 19 27.93 -22.48 -24.55
N LYS A 20 27.59 -21.18 -24.57
CA LYS A 20 28.55 -20.11 -24.30
C LYS A 20 28.55 -19.78 -22.80
N SER A 21 29.52 -20.33 -22.08
CA SER A 21 29.79 -19.97 -20.69
C SER A 21 30.46 -18.59 -20.56
N LEU A 22 30.37 -18.02 -19.35
CA LEU A 22 30.78 -16.67 -18.98
C LEU A 22 32.29 -16.40 -19.16
N ALA A 23 32.62 -15.21 -19.70
CA ALA A 23 33.85 -14.48 -19.40
C ALA A 23 33.66 -12.99 -19.70
N SER A 24 34.26 -12.09 -18.88
CA SER A 24 34.25 -10.61 -18.99
C SER A 24 32.87 -9.92 -19.14
N GLY A 25 32.39 -9.06 -18.24
CA GLY A 25 33.09 -8.32 -17.19
C GLY A 25 33.82 -7.09 -17.74
N GLN A 26 33.41 -5.89 -17.30
CA GLN A 26 33.91 -4.58 -17.74
C GLN A 26 33.44 -4.03 -19.11
N GLU A 27 32.13 -3.86 -19.34
CA GLU A 27 31.69 -2.80 -20.28
C GLU A 27 30.32 -2.14 -19.97
N THR A 28 29.39 -2.86 -19.33
CA THR A 28 28.00 -2.39 -19.11
C THR A 28 27.82 -1.29 -18.04
N GLU A 29 28.85 -0.89 -17.31
CA GLU A 29 28.71 0.05 -16.18
C GLU A 29 28.62 1.54 -16.58
N ARG A 30 28.94 1.91 -17.84
CA ARG A 30 29.05 3.31 -18.27
C ARG A 30 27.80 3.96 -18.89
N ARG A 31 26.69 3.22 -19.06
CA ARG A 31 25.39 3.78 -19.53
C ARG A 31 24.26 3.82 -18.49
N ARG A 32 24.44 3.24 -17.29
CA ARG A 32 23.36 3.07 -16.29
C ARG A 32 23.18 4.21 -15.27
N LYS A 33 23.91 5.33 -15.39
CA LYS A 33 23.95 6.39 -14.36
C LYS A 33 23.41 7.74 -14.89
N ARG A 34 22.08 7.91 -14.85
CA ARG A 34 21.38 9.21 -14.97
C ARG A 34 19.91 9.08 -14.55
N LEU A 35 19.33 10.21 -14.14
CA LEU A 35 17.90 10.47 -13.90
C LEU A 35 17.30 9.87 -12.61
N ALA A 36 17.06 10.79 -11.68
CA ALA A 36 16.33 10.62 -10.44
C ALA A 36 16.92 11.61 -9.38
N GLY A 37 16.25 12.38 -8.51
CA GLY A 37 14.84 12.77 -8.31
C GLY A 37 14.74 13.83 -7.18
N ALA A 38 13.67 14.63 -7.14
CA ALA A 38 13.89 16.07 -6.92
C ALA A 38 13.57 16.70 -5.56
N VAL A 39 12.70 16.14 -4.71
CA VAL A 39 12.10 16.93 -3.60
C VAL A 39 13.16 17.50 -2.66
N GLY A 40 14.08 16.65 -2.19
CA GLY A 40 15.27 17.10 -1.48
C GLY A 40 16.38 17.65 -2.38
N ALA A 41 16.47 17.22 -3.64
CA ALA A 41 17.57 17.56 -4.52
C ALA A 41 17.48 18.97 -5.14
N ALA A 42 16.30 19.57 -5.28
CA ALA A 42 16.13 20.88 -5.91
C ALA A 42 16.64 22.03 -5.02
N ALA A 43 16.06 22.19 -3.83
CA ALA A 43 16.56 23.14 -2.82
C ALA A 43 17.97 22.74 -2.34
N GLY A 44 18.23 21.43 -2.22
CA GLY A 44 19.51 20.90 -1.76
C GLY A 44 20.67 21.20 -2.71
N ALA A 45 20.55 20.91 -4.01
CA ALA A 45 21.65 21.14 -4.97
C ALA A 45 22.01 22.62 -5.10
N VAL A 46 21.00 23.50 -5.07
CA VAL A 46 21.16 24.95 -5.05
C VAL A 46 21.98 25.42 -3.84
N LEU A 47 21.63 24.97 -2.63
CA LEU A 47 22.37 25.33 -1.42
C LEU A 47 23.76 24.66 -1.32
N LEU A 48 23.90 23.45 -1.86
CA LEU A 48 25.18 22.74 -2.00
C LEU A 48 26.15 23.44 -2.95
N SER A 49 25.66 24.14 -3.98
CA SER A 49 26.50 24.84 -4.96
C SER A 49 27.35 25.94 -4.32
N VAL A 50 26.71 26.75 -3.49
CA VAL A 50 27.32 27.87 -2.75
C VAL A 50 28.38 27.32 -1.78
N ALA A 51 27.99 26.36 -0.93
CA ALA A 51 28.86 25.78 0.09
C ALA A 51 30.08 25.04 -0.50
N TRP A 52 29.92 24.27 -1.58
CA TRP A 52 31.01 23.44 -2.12
C TRP A 52 32.05 24.24 -2.92
N SER A 53 31.64 25.34 -3.58
CA SER A 53 32.54 26.22 -4.35
C SER A 53 33.72 26.76 -3.54
N TYR A 54 33.56 26.87 -2.22
CA TYR A 54 34.48 27.48 -1.27
C TYR A 54 35.76 26.66 -1.00
N TRP A 55 35.81 25.37 -1.37
CA TRP A 55 36.69 24.42 -0.69
C TRP A 55 37.80 23.71 -1.50
N ARG A 56 38.15 24.18 -2.72
CA ARG A 56 39.38 23.72 -3.41
C ARG A 56 39.90 24.63 -4.51
N SER A 57 41.04 25.30 -4.26
CA SER A 57 41.73 26.17 -5.21
C SER A 57 42.80 25.44 -6.03
N PRO A 58 42.70 25.42 -7.37
CA PRO A 58 43.82 25.21 -8.28
C PRO A 58 44.34 26.54 -8.85
N ARG A 59 45.62 26.60 -9.20
CA ARG A 59 46.30 27.82 -9.68
C ARG A 59 46.12 28.00 -11.19
N GLN A 60 45.76 29.19 -11.64
CA GLN A 60 46.07 29.68 -13.00
C GLN A 60 46.71 31.07 -12.94
N GLN A 61 47.30 31.50 -14.06
CA GLN A 61 48.04 32.75 -14.22
C GLN A 61 47.25 33.71 -15.11
N GLU A 62 47.18 34.98 -14.74
CA GLU A 62 46.75 36.06 -15.63
C GLU A 62 47.94 36.95 -15.99
N LYS A 63 47.86 37.65 -17.13
CA LYS A 63 48.99 38.38 -17.72
C LYS A 63 49.11 39.78 -17.12
N LEU A 64 50.34 40.24 -16.92
CA LEU A 64 50.65 41.64 -16.66
C LEU A 64 50.31 42.49 -17.89
N LEU A 65 49.65 43.63 -17.66
CA LEU A 65 49.57 44.76 -18.59
C LEU A 65 50.42 45.92 -18.05
N PRO A 66 51.05 46.74 -18.92
CA PRO A 66 52.00 47.76 -18.49
C PRO A 66 51.32 49.03 -17.94
N ALA A 67 52.02 49.74 -17.06
CA ALA A 67 51.58 51.01 -16.49
C ALA A 67 51.56 52.16 -17.51
N LYS A 68 50.78 53.21 -17.22
CA LYS A 68 50.66 54.43 -18.04
C LYS A 68 51.07 55.67 -17.23
N ILE A 69 51.53 56.70 -17.93
CA ILE A 69 52.25 57.87 -17.38
C ILE A 69 51.30 58.94 -16.81
N LEU A 70 51.71 59.57 -15.70
CA LEU A 70 51.03 60.68 -15.03
C LEU A 70 51.28 62.04 -15.72
N PRO A 71 50.28 62.93 -15.83
CA PRO A 71 50.51 64.36 -16.03
C PRO A 71 50.82 65.05 -14.69
N GLY A 72 51.67 66.08 -14.69
CA GLY A 72 52.14 66.74 -13.46
C GLY A 72 51.61 68.15 -13.27
N HIS A 73 51.34 68.53 -12.01
CA HIS A 73 51.65 69.83 -11.37
C HIS A 73 51.24 69.72 -9.89
N ALA A 74 52.22 69.68 -8.97
CA ALA A 74 51.98 69.40 -7.54
C ALA A 74 52.88 70.26 -6.63
N GLY A 75 52.27 70.88 -5.60
CA GLY A 75 52.98 71.59 -4.53
C GLY A 75 53.33 70.66 -3.36
N GLN A 76 54.55 70.79 -2.82
CA GLN A 76 55.13 70.01 -1.71
C GLN A 76 54.74 68.52 -1.65
N GLN A 77 55.59 67.68 -2.25
CA GLN A 77 55.50 66.22 -2.16
C GLN A 77 56.20 65.71 -0.88
N LEU A 78 55.43 65.20 0.08
CA LEU A 78 55.97 64.44 1.22
C LEU A 78 55.94 62.93 0.92
N SER A 79 57.00 62.20 1.23
CA SER A 79 57.11 60.75 1.02
C SER A 79 56.84 59.95 2.30
N GLY A 80 55.98 58.93 2.21
CA GLY A 80 55.70 58.01 3.32
C GLY A 80 54.82 58.60 4.44
N TYR A 81 53.66 59.13 4.08
CA TYR A 81 52.70 59.69 5.05
C TYR A 81 51.86 58.57 5.72
N SER A 82 51.54 58.74 7.01
CA SER A 82 50.62 57.85 7.72
C SER A 82 49.72 58.59 8.71
N PHE A 83 48.43 58.26 8.74
CA PHE A 83 47.42 58.88 9.61
C PHE A 83 46.54 57.81 10.26
N THR A 84 46.49 57.77 11.60
CA THR A 84 45.65 56.84 12.36
C THR A 84 44.45 57.55 12.98
N ARG A 85 43.22 57.16 12.60
CA ARG A 85 41.99 57.63 13.25
C ARG A 85 41.66 56.73 14.45
N SER A 86 41.38 57.34 15.59
CA SER A 86 40.96 56.63 16.82
C SER A 86 39.74 57.30 17.47
N VAL A 87 38.89 56.51 18.13
CA VAL A 87 37.73 56.94 18.93
C VAL A 87 37.71 56.15 20.23
N GLY A 88 37.47 56.81 21.37
CA GLY A 88 37.46 56.14 22.69
C GLY A 88 38.79 55.44 23.03
N GLY A 89 39.93 55.97 22.59
CA GLY A 89 41.26 55.35 22.73
C GLY A 89 41.52 54.18 21.75
N ARG A 90 40.52 53.77 20.96
CA ARG A 90 40.60 52.65 20.02
C ARG A 90 40.95 53.12 18.61
N ARG A 91 41.96 52.50 17.97
CA ARG A 91 42.20 52.66 16.53
C ARG A 91 41.00 52.12 15.74
N ILE A 92 40.50 52.91 14.78
CA ILE A 92 39.49 52.48 13.79
C ILE A 92 40.18 52.15 12.47
N PHE A 93 41.08 53.03 12.00
CA PHE A 93 41.86 52.80 10.80
C PHE A 93 43.23 53.50 10.82
N THR A 94 44.18 52.98 10.04
CA THR A 94 45.41 53.68 9.66
C THR A 94 45.46 53.81 8.14
N VAL A 95 45.54 55.04 7.64
CA VAL A 95 45.85 55.37 6.25
C VAL A 95 47.36 55.45 6.10
N HIS A 96 47.88 54.88 5.02
CA HIS A 96 49.26 55.00 4.56
C HIS A 96 49.26 55.45 3.10
N ALA A 97 50.13 56.39 2.74
CA ALA A 97 50.29 56.88 1.36
C ALA A 97 51.77 56.99 1.01
N ALA A 98 52.18 56.55 -0.19
CA ALA A 98 53.57 56.71 -0.62
C ALA A 98 53.92 58.19 -0.83
N LYS A 99 52.95 59.01 -1.26
CA LYS A 99 53.09 60.46 -1.41
C LYS A 99 51.88 61.22 -0.86
N THR A 100 52.12 62.45 -0.41
CA THR A 100 51.07 63.45 -0.18
C THR A 100 51.39 64.71 -0.97
N VAL A 101 50.37 65.27 -1.63
CA VAL A 101 50.38 66.58 -2.29
C VAL A 101 49.40 67.49 -1.55
N ALA A 102 49.89 68.60 -1.03
CA ALA A 102 49.08 69.58 -0.31
C ALA A 102 48.84 70.82 -1.20
N PHE A 103 47.57 71.13 -1.45
CA PHE A 103 47.20 72.34 -2.18
C PHE A 103 47.21 73.55 -1.22
N GLU A 104 47.82 74.66 -1.64
CA GLU A 104 47.99 75.84 -0.81
C GLU A 104 46.65 76.43 -0.32
N ARG A 105 46.69 77.15 0.80
CA ARG A 105 45.53 77.72 1.52
C ARG A 105 44.59 76.69 2.17
N GLY A 106 45.11 75.53 2.55
CA GLY A 106 44.38 74.57 3.40
C GLY A 106 43.22 73.85 2.69
N GLY A 107 43.35 73.65 1.38
CA GLY A 107 42.41 72.85 0.60
C GLY A 107 42.50 71.35 0.91
N ALA A 108 41.76 70.55 0.15
CA ALA A 108 41.84 69.09 0.25
C ALA A 108 43.27 68.60 -0.09
N MET A 109 43.79 67.68 0.71
CA MET A 109 45.03 66.96 0.41
C MET A 109 44.76 65.86 -0.62
N MET A 110 45.73 65.59 -1.49
CA MET A 110 45.75 64.39 -2.33
C MET A 110 46.80 63.41 -1.81
N PHE A 111 46.42 62.15 -1.68
CA PHE A 111 47.29 61.03 -1.35
C PHE A 111 47.48 60.15 -2.60
N GLU A 112 48.71 59.70 -2.85
CA GLU A 112 49.02 58.72 -3.93
C GLU A 112 49.56 57.40 -3.34
N ASP A 113 49.28 56.30 -4.04
CA ASP A 113 49.59 54.92 -3.65
C ASP A 113 49.07 54.62 -2.23
N VAL A 114 47.75 54.69 -2.06
CA VAL A 114 47.09 54.69 -0.77
C VAL A 114 46.69 53.28 -0.36
N TRP A 115 47.03 52.88 0.86
CA TRP A 115 46.47 51.68 1.49
C TRP A 115 46.01 51.98 2.92
N VAL A 116 44.91 51.33 3.33
CA VAL A 116 44.24 51.59 4.61
C VAL A 116 44.02 50.27 5.34
N GLU A 117 44.46 50.21 6.60
CA GLU A 117 44.15 49.12 7.52
C GLU A 117 42.92 49.49 8.36
N PHE A 118 41.89 48.63 8.37
CA PHE A 118 40.71 48.77 9.24
C PHE A 118 40.78 47.80 10.43
N PHE A 119 40.52 48.33 11.63
CA PHE A 119 40.59 47.60 12.90
C PHE A 119 39.20 47.46 13.53
N GLY A 120 38.69 46.23 13.57
CA GLY A 120 37.35 45.98 14.12
C GLY A 120 37.25 46.00 15.64
N SER A 121 36.01 45.93 16.14
CA SER A 121 35.60 45.98 17.56
C SER A 121 36.28 44.96 18.50
N GLY A 122 36.84 43.86 17.97
CA GLY A 122 37.62 42.87 18.74
C GLY A 122 39.15 42.91 18.57
N ALA A 123 39.70 43.90 17.85
CA ALA A 123 41.13 44.05 17.51
C ALA A 123 41.78 42.91 16.67
N LYS A 124 41.24 41.68 16.70
CA LYS A 124 41.60 40.57 15.80
C LYS A 124 41.18 40.78 14.34
N ARG A 125 40.31 41.76 14.06
CA ARG A 125 39.77 42.00 12.72
C ARG A 125 40.65 42.98 11.96
N HIS A 126 41.33 42.47 10.93
CA HIS A 126 42.09 43.24 9.94
C HIS A 126 41.38 43.09 8.59
N ASP A 127 41.03 44.23 7.99
CA ASP A 127 40.48 44.31 6.64
C ASP A 127 41.24 45.45 5.93
N ILE A 128 41.57 45.32 4.64
CA ILE A 128 42.48 46.23 3.91
C ILE A 128 41.72 46.91 2.76
N LEU A 129 42.02 48.19 2.50
CA LEU A 129 41.67 48.91 1.27
C LEU A 129 42.93 49.39 0.54
N ARG A 130 42.89 49.46 -0.79
CA ARG A 130 43.92 50.05 -1.66
C ARG A 130 43.29 50.91 -2.76
N THR A 131 43.92 52.02 -3.10
CA THR A 131 43.54 52.87 -4.24
C THR A 131 44.73 53.71 -4.71
N ASP A 132 44.83 53.97 -6.01
CA ASP A 132 45.95 54.71 -6.61
C ASP A 132 46.01 56.17 -6.11
N GLN A 133 44.83 56.80 -5.92
CA GLN A 133 44.70 58.18 -5.47
C GLN A 133 43.48 58.39 -4.56
N CYS A 134 43.62 59.24 -3.55
CA CYS A 134 42.54 59.57 -2.61
C CYS A 134 42.61 61.03 -2.14
N LYS A 135 41.48 61.75 -2.18
CA LYS A 135 41.33 63.13 -1.72
C LYS A 135 40.84 63.14 -0.27
N PHE A 136 41.41 63.98 0.58
CA PHE A 136 41.00 64.16 1.97
C PHE A 136 40.81 65.64 2.31
N ASN A 137 39.62 66.01 2.77
CA ASN A 137 39.33 67.34 3.27
C ASN A 137 39.48 67.38 4.80
N PRO A 138 40.51 68.04 5.36
CA PRO A 138 40.75 68.08 6.80
C PRO A 138 39.72 68.91 7.59
N GLN A 139 38.96 69.80 6.92
CA GLN A 139 37.94 70.63 7.56
C GLN A 139 36.63 69.87 7.78
N THR A 140 36.23 69.03 6.82
CA THR A 140 34.97 68.25 6.88
C THR A 140 35.17 66.80 7.32
N GLY A 141 36.41 66.30 7.32
CA GLY A 141 36.74 64.90 7.57
C GLY A 141 36.40 63.96 6.40
N ALA A 142 35.93 64.49 5.27
CA ALA A 142 35.54 63.71 4.11
C ALA A 142 36.77 63.14 3.38
N LEU A 143 36.70 61.85 3.04
CA LEU A 143 37.70 61.11 2.26
C LEU A 143 37.02 60.55 1.02
N THR A 144 37.58 60.74 -0.18
CA THR A 144 37.03 60.20 -1.44
C THR A 144 38.09 59.62 -2.36
N ALA A 145 37.78 58.48 -2.99
CA ALA A 145 38.61 57.79 -3.96
C ALA A 145 37.81 57.61 -5.26
N GLU A 146 38.07 58.47 -6.24
CA GLU A 146 37.36 58.49 -7.53
C GLU A 146 37.77 57.36 -8.47
N GLY A 147 39.04 56.92 -8.36
CA GLY A 147 39.61 55.83 -9.16
C GLY A 147 39.16 54.44 -8.71
N LYS A 148 39.91 53.41 -9.15
CA LYS A 148 39.74 52.03 -8.70
C LYS A 148 40.04 51.90 -7.20
N VAL A 149 39.23 51.10 -6.51
CA VAL A 149 39.41 50.76 -5.09
C VAL A 149 39.29 49.25 -4.91
N ASP A 150 40.36 48.61 -4.44
CA ASP A 150 40.37 47.20 -4.04
C ASP A 150 40.19 47.11 -2.52
N ILE A 151 39.27 46.26 -2.05
CA ILE A 151 39.03 45.97 -0.63
C ILE A 151 39.19 44.46 -0.40
N VAL A 152 39.89 44.10 0.68
CA VAL A 152 40.09 42.71 1.13
C VAL A 152 39.59 42.59 2.57
N LEU A 153 38.41 41.99 2.75
CA LEU A 153 37.93 41.62 4.09
C LEU A 153 38.48 40.25 4.47
N ASN A 154 38.72 40.03 5.76
CA ASN A 154 39.43 38.82 6.24
C ASN A 154 40.87 38.72 5.68
N ALA A 155 41.58 39.84 5.61
CA ALA A 155 43.03 39.77 5.46
C ALA A 155 43.61 39.20 6.76
N ASP A 156 44.26 38.04 6.72
CA ASP A 156 44.98 37.53 7.89
C ASP A 156 46.07 38.52 8.31
N SER A 157 46.32 38.61 9.62
CA SER A 157 47.14 39.64 10.28
C SER A 157 48.66 39.58 10.00
N VAL A 158 49.07 38.93 8.89
CA VAL A 158 50.47 38.68 8.51
C VAL A 158 50.70 38.98 7.03
N SER A 159 50.59 40.25 6.63
CA SER A 159 51.15 40.73 5.33
C SER A 159 51.48 42.24 5.28
N SER A 160 51.72 42.88 6.44
CA SER A 160 52.04 44.32 6.55
C SER A 160 53.50 44.67 6.17
N ARG A 161 53.99 44.13 5.04
CA ARG A 161 55.14 44.58 4.21
C ARG A 161 55.31 43.67 2.99
N GLY A 162 55.45 44.26 1.80
CA GLY A 162 56.01 43.60 0.61
C GLY A 162 55.02 42.86 -0.28
N THR A 163 54.84 43.35 -1.51
CA THR A 163 54.12 42.67 -2.59
C THR A 163 54.98 41.58 -3.25
N ASN A 164 55.23 40.48 -2.54
CA ASN A 164 55.64 39.20 -3.14
C ASN A 164 55.35 38.03 -2.19
N ASN A 165 55.01 36.86 -2.75
CA ASN A 165 54.78 35.59 -2.04
C ASN A 165 53.58 35.51 -1.07
N LEU A 166 52.37 35.83 -1.53
CA LEU A 166 51.11 35.29 -0.95
C LEU A 166 50.93 33.78 -1.24
N ARG A 167 51.99 32.97 -1.02
CA ARG A 167 52.05 31.53 -1.33
C ARG A 167 53.04 30.76 -0.44
N ASP A 168 53.02 30.98 0.87
CA ASP A 168 53.54 29.96 1.81
C ASP A 168 52.56 29.70 2.97
N LYS A 169 52.84 28.65 3.75
CA LYS A 169 51.85 27.86 4.48
C LYS A 169 51.47 28.45 5.84
N GLY A 170 50.39 29.24 5.84
CA GLY A 170 49.48 29.36 6.98
C GLY A 170 48.12 28.75 6.63
N GLN A 171 47.42 28.14 7.60
CA GLN A 171 45.98 27.94 7.45
C GLN A 171 45.30 29.27 7.74
N THR A 172 44.89 29.97 6.68
CA THR A 172 44.08 31.19 6.77
C THR A 172 42.79 30.85 7.52
N GLU A 173 42.55 31.40 8.72
CA GLU A 173 41.40 31.00 9.55
C GLU A 173 40.08 31.24 8.81
N HIS A 174 40.03 32.33 8.03
CA HIS A 174 38.90 32.76 7.23
C HIS A 174 39.37 32.99 5.79
N PRO A 175 38.65 32.53 4.75
CA PRO A 175 38.98 32.90 3.38
C PRO A 175 38.74 34.40 3.13
N PRO A 176 39.64 35.08 2.40
CA PRO A 176 39.50 36.50 2.07
C PRO A 176 38.31 36.75 1.13
N VAL A 177 37.61 37.85 1.38
CA VAL A 177 36.58 38.42 0.49
C VAL A 177 37.24 39.56 -0.28
N PHE A 178 37.42 39.38 -1.57
CA PHE A 178 37.91 40.42 -2.48
C PHE A 178 36.73 41.22 -3.01
N ILE A 179 36.89 42.55 -3.11
CA ILE A 179 35.90 43.47 -3.63
C ILE A 179 36.64 44.53 -4.46
N GLU A 180 36.17 44.79 -5.67
CA GLU A 180 36.66 45.85 -6.55
C GLU A 180 35.52 46.83 -6.85
N THR A 181 35.75 48.12 -6.65
CA THR A 181 34.77 49.18 -6.94
C THR A 181 35.47 50.49 -7.34
N SER A 182 34.71 51.57 -7.47
CA SER A 182 35.22 52.93 -7.72
C SER A 182 34.35 53.97 -7.02
N ASN A 183 34.75 55.25 -7.04
CA ASN A 183 33.95 56.36 -6.49
C ASN A 183 33.54 56.15 -5.02
N LEU A 184 34.48 55.66 -4.20
CA LEU A 184 34.24 55.39 -2.78
C LEU A 184 34.37 56.68 -1.95
N SER A 185 33.45 56.90 -1.02
CA SER A 185 33.49 57.97 -0.02
C SER A 185 33.49 57.41 1.41
N PHE A 186 33.96 58.21 2.37
CA PHE A 186 33.84 57.94 3.80
C PHE A 186 32.79 58.86 4.44
N GLU A 187 31.68 58.29 4.88
CA GLU A 187 30.69 58.96 5.73
C GLU A 187 31.17 58.89 7.19
N GLN A 188 31.61 60.04 7.73
CA GLN A 188 32.09 60.14 9.12
C GLN A 188 31.02 59.77 10.16
N GLN A 189 29.74 60.00 9.87
CA GLN A 189 28.64 59.63 10.76
C GLN A 189 28.35 58.13 10.64
N GLY A 190 28.84 57.36 11.62
CA GLY A 190 28.70 55.90 11.66
C GLY A 190 29.89 55.11 11.10
N SER A 191 30.99 55.79 10.74
CA SER A 191 32.25 55.18 10.25
C SER A 191 32.03 54.22 9.07
N LEU A 192 31.39 54.73 8.01
CA LEU A 192 30.89 53.97 6.87
C LEU A 192 31.65 54.32 5.58
N LEU A 193 32.04 53.31 4.81
CA LEU A 193 32.50 53.48 3.42
C LEU A 193 31.32 53.26 2.47
N VAL A 194 31.15 54.14 1.49
CA VAL A 194 30.01 54.13 0.56
C VAL A 194 30.47 54.31 -0.89
N SER A 195 29.91 53.54 -1.82
CA SER A 195 29.97 53.82 -3.26
C SER A 195 28.61 53.52 -3.88
N GLU A 196 28.25 54.26 -4.94
CA GLU A 196 27.07 54.02 -5.80
C GLU A 196 27.45 53.39 -7.16
N GLY A 197 28.74 53.08 -7.33
CA GLY A 197 29.33 52.53 -8.54
C GLY A 197 29.12 51.02 -8.70
N PRO A 198 29.65 50.43 -9.78
CA PRO A 198 29.71 48.98 -9.95
C PRO A 198 30.64 48.37 -8.89
N VAL A 199 30.34 47.13 -8.52
CA VAL A 199 31.11 46.33 -7.57
C VAL A 199 31.33 44.95 -8.19
N GLU A 200 32.57 44.51 -8.36
CA GLU A 200 32.88 43.09 -8.53
C GLU A 200 33.31 42.51 -7.19
N PHE A 201 32.93 41.27 -6.88
CA PHE A 201 33.36 40.59 -5.66
C PHE A 201 33.77 39.14 -5.91
N GLY A 202 34.77 38.67 -5.17
CA GLY A 202 35.37 37.34 -5.31
C GLY A 202 35.53 36.66 -3.95
N VAL A 203 34.97 35.46 -3.81
CA VAL A 203 34.93 34.74 -2.54
C VAL A 203 35.18 33.24 -2.75
N GLY A 204 36.39 32.78 -2.40
CA GLY A 204 36.83 31.42 -2.70
C GLY A 204 36.93 31.18 -4.22
N ARG A 205 35.90 30.54 -4.81
CA ARG A 205 35.73 30.40 -6.27
C ARG A 205 34.47 31.06 -6.81
N ALA A 206 33.62 31.60 -5.94
CA ALA A 206 32.51 32.44 -6.37
C ALA A 206 33.06 33.75 -6.93
N LYS A 207 32.55 34.18 -8.07
CA LYS A 207 32.69 35.55 -8.57
C LYS A 207 31.29 36.15 -8.71
N GLY A 208 31.14 37.42 -8.38
CA GLY A 208 29.86 38.11 -8.45
C GLY A 208 30.00 39.58 -8.79
N ARG A 209 28.87 40.18 -9.11
CA ARG A 209 28.71 41.60 -9.39
C ARG A 209 27.55 42.16 -8.59
N ALA A 210 27.64 43.44 -8.27
CA ALA A 210 26.56 44.22 -7.70
C ALA A 210 26.74 45.68 -8.12
N ARG A 211 25.80 46.52 -7.69
CA ARG A 211 25.94 47.96 -7.72
C ARG A 211 25.62 48.52 -6.34
N GLY A 212 26.36 49.54 -5.93
CA GLY A 212 26.25 50.10 -4.59
C GLY A 212 26.95 49.25 -3.53
N LEU A 213 27.75 49.90 -2.68
CA LEU A 213 28.46 49.28 -1.56
C LEU A 213 28.31 50.16 -0.32
N ARG A 214 27.98 49.56 0.83
CA ARG A 214 28.03 50.20 2.14
C ARG A 214 28.76 49.28 3.13
N TYR A 215 29.97 49.65 3.59
CA TYR A 215 30.78 48.86 4.53
C TYR A 215 30.99 49.62 5.84
N ALA A 216 30.45 49.09 6.93
CA ALA A 216 30.45 49.72 8.25
C ALA A 216 31.65 49.23 9.07
N ILE A 217 32.64 50.11 9.23
CA ILE A 217 33.96 49.73 9.75
C ILE A 217 33.86 49.24 11.19
N GLU A 218 33.13 49.93 12.07
CA GLU A 218 33.09 49.56 13.49
C GLU A 218 32.29 48.27 13.72
N GLN A 219 31.12 48.16 13.10
CA GLN A 219 30.15 47.08 13.27
C GLN A 219 30.52 45.82 12.46
N GLY A 220 31.38 45.93 11.44
CA GLY A 220 31.90 44.79 10.68
C GLY A 220 30.86 44.11 9.78
N TRP A 221 30.01 44.91 9.12
CA TRP A 221 29.11 44.42 8.06
C TRP A 221 29.37 45.12 6.73
N LEU A 222 29.18 44.36 5.66
CA LEU A 222 29.18 44.80 4.26
C LEU A 222 27.76 44.66 3.72
N GLU A 223 27.29 45.63 2.97
CA GLU A 223 26.05 45.57 2.19
C GLU A 223 26.33 45.93 0.72
N LEU A 224 25.73 45.15 -0.18
CA LEU A 224 25.69 45.37 -1.62
C LEU A 224 24.26 45.76 -2.01
N GLY A 225 24.11 46.90 -2.69
CA GLY A 225 22.85 47.66 -2.75
C GLY A 225 21.81 47.14 -3.73
N SER A 226 22.22 46.88 -4.98
CA SER A 226 21.36 46.41 -6.08
C SER A 226 22.12 45.50 -7.05
N GLU A 227 21.41 44.94 -8.03
CA GLU A 227 21.99 44.18 -9.16
C GLU A 227 22.88 42.99 -8.73
N VAL A 228 22.64 42.44 -7.52
CA VAL A 228 23.51 41.40 -6.95
C VAL A 228 23.35 40.11 -7.74
N SER A 229 24.47 39.64 -8.29
CA SER A 229 24.60 38.40 -9.05
C SER A 229 25.87 37.66 -8.63
N ALA A 230 25.85 36.34 -8.58
CA ALA A 230 27.00 35.52 -8.21
C ALA A 230 27.00 34.16 -8.91
N ASP A 231 28.15 33.79 -9.47
CA ASP A 231 28.38 32.54 -10.18
C ASP A 231 29.25 31.58 -9.36
N PHE A 232 28.77 30.35 -9.15
CA PHE A 232 29.39 29.32 -8.34
C PHE A 232 29.77 28.09 -9.19
N PRO A 233 31.07 27.81 -9.39
CA PRO A 233 31.52 26.62 -10.10
C PRO A 233 31.55 25.39 -9.18
N LEU A 234 30.57 24.48 -9.31
CA LEU A 234 30.44 23.32 -8.43
C LEU A 234 31.62 22.33 -8.54
N ALA A 235 31.78 21.69 -9.70
CA ALA A 235 32.59 20.48 -9.81
C ALA A 235 34.05 20.74 -10.22
N SER A 236 34.99 20.10 -9.50
CA SER A 236 36.40 20.04 -9.87
C SER A 236 36.76 18.68 -10.49
N GLY A 237 36.87 18.63 -11.82
CA GLY A 237 37.26 17.45 -12.60
C GLY A 237 37.16 17.72 -14.11
N PRO A 238 37.63 16.81 -14.98
CA PRO A 238 37.68 16.99 -16.44
C PRO A 238 36.30 16.98 -17.13
N ARG A 239 35.21 16.93 -16.37
CA ARG A 239 33.86 17.30 -16.80
C ARG A 239 33.28 18.23 -15.75
N SER A 240 33.35 19.54 -15.99
CA SER A 240 32.64 20.54 -15.21
C SER A 240 31.13 20.29 -15.29
N GLY A 241 30.45 20.36 -14.14
CA GLY A 241 29.00 20.47 -14.10
C GLY A 241 28.53 21.86 -14.55
N PRO A 242 27.22 22.07 -14.76
CA PRO A 242 26.68 23.42 -14.93
C PRO A 242 27.06 24.28 -13.72
N MET A 243 27.37 25.55 -13.97
CA MET A 243 27.53 26.54 -12.89
C MET A 243 26.16 26.83 -12.26
N ALA A 244 26.15 27.15 -10.97
CA ALA A 244 24.99 27.75 -10.34
C ALA A 244 25.10 29.27 -10.41
N HIS A 245 24.01 29.93 -10.79
CA HIS A 245 23.90 31.39 -10.86
C HIS A 245 22.87 31.85 -9.85
N LEU A 246 23.26 32.78 -8.97
CA LEU A 246 22.42 33.42 -7.97
C LEU A 246 22.17 34.88 -8.38
N SER A 247 20.94 35.35 -8.20
CA SER A 247 20.57 36.76 -8.24
C SER A 247 19.79 37.13 -6.98
N ALA A 248 19.96 38.35 -6.48
CA ALA A 248 19.24 38.91 -5.34
C ALA A 248 19.12 40.45 -5.47
N SER A 249 18.12 41.05 -4.82
CA SER A 249 18.00 42.51 -4.80
C SER A 249 19.08 43.17 -3.95
N ARG A 250 19.50 42.53 -2.85
CA ARG A 250 20.56 43.01 -1.95
C ARG A 250 21.25 41.84 -1.28
N LEU A 251 22.51 42.02 -0.89
CA LEU A 251 23.29 41.06 -0.08
C LEU A 251 23.92 41.80 1.08
N ARG A 252 23.78 41.29 2.30
CA ARG A 252 24.46 41.81 3.49
C ARG A 252 25.24 40.70 4.18
N TYR A 253 26.56 40.85 4.27
CA TYR A 253 27.44 40.00 5.07
C TYR A 253 27.71 40.67 6.41
N ASN A 254 27.44 39.96 7.51
CA ASN A 254 27.72 40.40 8.86
C ASN A 254 28.73 39.45 9.53
N LYS A 255 30.00 39.85 9.51
CA LYS A 255 31.14 39.11 10.08
C LYS A 255 31.02 38.94 11.59
N SER A 256 30.38 39.87 12.30
CA SER A 256 30.19 39.77 13.76
C SER A 256 29.16 38.71 14.17
N LYS A 257 28.24 38.34 13.27
CA LYS A 257 27.23 37.31 13.47
C LYS A 257 27.53 35.98 12.77
N SER A 258 28.55 35.92 11.92
CA SER A 258 28.77 34.83 10.95
C SER A 258 27.52 34.58 10.09
N GLU A 259 26.94 35.65 9.53
CA GLU A 259 25.64 35.64 8.85
C GLU A 259 25.73 36.34 7.48
N ILE A 260 25.08 35.79 6.45
CA ILE A 260 24.80 36.46 5.18
C ILE A 260 23.27 36.50 4.99
N THR A 261 22.70 37.68 4.75
CA THR A 261 21.29 37.81 4.36
C THR A 261 21.16 38.27 2.91
N LEU A 262 20.20 37.69 2.18
CA LEU A 262 19.86 38.00 0.80
C LEU A 262 18.41 38.48 0.75
N GLY A 263 18.18 39.69 0.25
CA GLY A 263 16.84 40.28 0.14
C GLY A 263 16.21 40.02 -1.23
N GLY A 264 14.89 39.78 -1.23
CA GLY A 264 14.16 39.27 -2.38
C GLY A 264 13.89 40.23 -3.54
N PRO A 265 13.52 39.68 -4.72
CA PRO A 265 13.49 38.25 -5.02
C PRO A 265 14.89 37.66 -5.12
N VAL A 266 15.11 36.52 -4.46
CA VAL A 266 16.34 35.73 -4.60
C VAL A 266 16.04 34.60 -5.58
N VAL A 267 16.82 34.50 -6.64
CA VAL A 267 16.67 33.48 -7.69
C VAL A 267 17.98 32.74 -7.83
N ILE A 268 17.94 31.41 -7.78
CA ILE A 268 19.12 30.57 -7.99
C ILE A 268 18.82 29.53 -9.07
N THR A 269 19.66 29.45 -10.09
CA THR A 269 19.50 28.52 -11.23
C THR A 269 20.73 27.65 -11.40
N GLN A 270 20.53 26.37 -11.75
CA GLN A 270 21.59 25.40 -11.97
C GLN A 270 21.18 24.38 -13.04
N GLY A 271 21.57 24.61 -14.29
CA GLY A 271 21.18 23.75 -15.42
C GLY A 271 19.67 23.74 -15.65
N HIS A 272 18.98 22.68 -15.22
CA HIS A 272 17.51 22.54 -15.30
C HIS A 272 16.81 22.72 -13.94
N GLN A 273 17.54 23.20 -12.92
CA GLN A 273 17.01 23.50 -11.59
C GLN A 273 16.84 25.01 -11.44
N ARG A 274 15.75 25.46 -10.80
CA ARG A 274 15.50 26.85 -10.41
C ARG A 274 14.84 26.90 -9.03
N LEU A 275 15.34 27.78 -8.18
CA LEU A 275 14.76 28.10 -6.88
C LEU A 275 14.46 29.60 -6.85
N ASN A 276 13.20 29.97 -6.61
CA ASN A 276 12.81 31.34 -6.24
C ASN A 276 12.61 31.38 -4.72
N VAL A 277 13.05 32.43 -4.05
CA VAL A 277 12.98 32.62 -2.60
C VAL A 277 12.69 34.10 -2.29
N ALA A 278 11.79 34.38 -1.34
CA ALA A 278 11.46 35.76 -0.93
C ALA A 278 12.57 36.40 -0.08
N GLU A 279 13.25 35.64 0.77
CA GLU A 279 14.47 36.06 1.48
C GLU A 279 15.27 34.85 1.98
N ALA A 280 16.58 35.01 2.14
CA ALA A 280 17.46 33.96 2.66
C ALA A 280 18.40 34.48 3.75
N ALA A 281 18.56 33.71 4.82
CA ALA A 281 19.57 33.90 5.84
C ALA A 281 20.49 32.67 5.89
N ILE A 282 21.79 32.88 5.70
CA ILE A 282 22.81 31.83 5.63
C ILE A 282 23.74 32.00 6.83
N ARG A 283 23.83 30.97 7.67
CA ARG A 283 24.69 30.92 8.86
C ARG A 283 26.00 30.22 8.54
N LEU A 284 27.10 30.84 8.97
CA LEU A 284 28.46 30.38 8.75
C LEU A 284 29.11 29.90 10.06
N ASP A 285 30.17 29.10 9.95
CA ASP A 285 31.09 28.79 11.04
C ASP A 285 32.16 29.89 11.23
N SER A 286 33.06 29.69 12.20
CA SER A 286 34.23 30.55 12.45
C SER A 286 35.34 30.44 11.38
N GLY A 287 35.05 29.84 10.23
CA GLY A 287 35.87 29.85 9.02
C GLY A 287 35.12 30.35 7.79
N ASN A 288 34.00 31.08 7.99
CA ASN A 288 33.07 31.56 6.96
C ASN A 288 32.44 30.48 6.06
N ARG A 289 32.34 29.23 6.52
CA ARG A 289 31.74 28.11 5.74
C ARG A 289 30.30 27.90 6.15
N VAL A 290 29.42 27.57 5.20
CA VAL A 290 27.99 27.36 5.47
C VAL A 290 27.78 26.17 6.42
N VAL A 291 27.03 26.42 7.50
CA VAL A 291 26.57 25.40 8.46
C VAL A 291 25.05 25.26 8.49
N ALA A 292 24.31 26.33 8.18
CA ALA A 292 22.87 26.28 7.99
C ALA A 292 22.38 27.36 7.02
N ALA A 293 21.19 27.18 6.44
CA ALA A 293 20.47 28.23 5.74
C ALA A 293 18.96 28.15 6.04
N THR A 294 18.33 29.31 6.18
CA THR A 294 16.87 29.47 6.28
C THR A 294 16.41 30.27 5.07
N LEU A 295 15.44 29.73 4.33
CA LEU A 295 14.85 30.30 3.13
C LEU A 295 13.36 30.52 3.38
N ASN A 296 12.83 31.73 3.14
CA ASN A 296 11.41 32.03 3.29
C ASN A 296 10.75 32.31 1.93
N GLY A 297 9.49 31.90 1.77
CA GLY A 297 8.73 32.03 0.53
C GLY A 297 9.38 31.26 -0.62
N VAL A 298 9.52 29.93 -0.47
CA VAL A 298 10.31 29.09 -1.37
C VAL A 298 9.45 28.46 -2.45
N GLU A 299 9.86 28.61 -3.71
CA GLU A 299 9.37 27.86 -4.87
C GLU A 299 10.53 27.20 -5.62
N GLY A 300 10.54 25.87 -5.69
CA GLY A 300 11.52 25.09 -6.45
C GLY A 300 10.93 24.50 -7.73
N ARG A 301 11.72 24.47 -8.81
CA ARG A 301 11.46 23.67 -10.02
C ARG A 301 12.69 22.89 -10.42
N ASP A 302 12.51 21.66 -10.88
CA ASP A 302 13.59 20.80 -11.36
C ASP A 302 13.11 19.94 -12.53
N ASN A 303 13.80 20.06 -13.68
CA ASN A 303 13.55 19.22 -14.86
C ASN A 303 14.76 18.33 -15.21
N SER A 304 15.79 18.28 -14.35
CA SER A 304 17.04 17.53 -14.59
C SER A 304 16.89 16.01 -14.45
N ILE A 305 15.73 15.53 -13.97
CA ILE A 305 15.60 14.21 -13.36
C ILE A 305 14.34 13.44 -13.79
N GLY A 306 14.14 13.31 -15.11
CA GLY A 306 13.27 12.29 -15.72
C GLY A 306 11.76 12.57 -15.60
N GLY A 307 11.43 13.82 -15.37
CA GLY A 307 10.12 14.36 -15.09
C GLY A 307 10.27 15.84 -14.72
N GLU A 308 9.17 16.57 -14.66
CA GLU A 308 9.13 17.90 -14.05
C GLU A 308 8.78 17.74 -12.57
N TYR A 309 9.39 18.56 -11.72
CA TYR A 309 9.08 18.64 -10.30
C TYR A 309 8.90 20.09 -9.91
N GLN A 310 7.88 20.35 -9.09
CA GLN A 310 7.63 21.62 -8.44
C GLN A 310 7.53 21.38 -6.92
N PHE A 311 8.04 22.32 -6.14
CA PHE A 311 8.07 22.28 -4.68
C PHE A 311 7.73 23.66 -4.16
N SER A 312 6.96 23.77 -3.08
CA SER A 312 6.81 25.03 -2.34
C SER A 312 6.70 24.81 -0.84
N ALA A 313 7.20 25.77 -0.07
CA ALA A 313 7.06 25.83 1.38
C ALA A 313 7.24 27.28 1.89
N PRO A 314 6.48 27.74 2.90
CA PRO A 314 6.67 29.05 3.52
C PRO A 314 8.07 29.24 4.12
N THR A 315 8.63 28.21 4.75
CA THR A 315 10.03 28.19 5.20
C THR A 315 10.69 26.86 4.83
N VAL A 316 11.94 26.91 4.38
CA VAL A 316 12.85 25.76 4.29
C VAL A 316 14.09 26.04 5.12
N GLN A 317 14.38 25.13 6.04
CA GLN A 317 15.63 25.07 6.79
C GLN A 317 16.55 24.01 6.17
N ALA A 318 17.85 24.29 6.13
CA ALA A 318 18.87 23.41 5.60
C ALA A 318 20.04 23.32 6.57
N GLU A 319 20.45 22.10 6.93
CA GLU A 319 21.57 21.86 7.82
C GLU A 319 22.73 21.15 7.11
N PHE A 320 23.95 21.58 7.42
CA PHE A 320 25.18 21.07 6.84
C PHE A 320 26.03 20.40 7.91
N GLY A 321 26.63 19.26 7.57
CA GLY A 321 27.54 18.54 8.45
C GLY A 321 28.89 19.24 8.65
N PRO A 322 29.74 18.71 9.55
CA PRO A 322 31.13 19.17 9.73
C PRO A 322 31.99 19.06 8.46
N ASP A 323 31.54 18.33 7.45
CA ASP A 323 32.12 18.22 6.11
C ASP A 323 31.56 19.25 5.10
N HIS A 324 30.77 20.22 5.58
CA HIS A 324 30.11 21.30 4.82
C HIS A 324 29.21 20.82 3.67
N ARG A 325 28.67 19.60 3.81
CA ARG A 325 27.65 19.03 2.94
C ARG A 325 26.30 19.06 3.64
N LEU A 326 25.25 19.37 2.88
CA LEU A 326 23.86 19.19 3.28
C LEU A 326 23.65 17.79 3.86
N ARG A 327 23.12 17.74 5.09
CA ARG A 327 22.68 16.53 5.78
C ARG A 327 21.16 16.46 5.89
N GLN A 328 20.49 17.60 5.99
CA GLN A 328 19.06 17.66 6.22
C GLN A 328 18.43 18.87 5.54
N LEU A 329 17.22 18.68 5.01
CA LEU A 329 16.28 19.76 4.68
C LEU A 329 15.00 19.55 5.48
N THR A 330 14.43 20.64 5.98
CA THR A 330 13.15 20.66 6.70
C THR A 330 12.28 21.78 6.13
N GLY A 331 11.26 21.43 5.36
CA GLY A 331 10.19 22.34 4.93
C GLY A 331 9.12 22.46 6.02
N VAL A 332 8.59 23.67 6.25
CA VAL A 332 7.65 23.98 7.34
C VAL A 332 6.56 24.97 6.88
N GLY A 333 5.33 24.74 7.34
CA GLY A 333 4.21 25.69 7.27
C GLY A 333 3.15 25.39 6.19
N GLY A 334 3.15 24.18 5.64
CA GLY A 334 2.40 23.83 4.44
C GLY A 334 3.34 23.61 3.26
N VAL A 335 3.90 22.41 3.20
CA VAL A 335 4.79 21.96 2.12
C VAL A 335 3.95 21.29 1.04
N GLU A 336 4.06 21.78 -0.20
CA GLU A 336 3.53 21.11 -1.39
C GLU A 336 4.66 20.57 -2.28
N VAL A 337 4.39 19.42 -2.90
CA VAL A 337 5.28 18.77 -3.87
C VAL A 337 4.46 18.25 -5.03
N ARG A 338 4.79 18.62 -6.27
CA ARG A 338 4.14 18.13 -7.49
C ARG A 338 5.18 17.51 -8.42
N ALA A 339 4.87 16.34 -8.99
CA ALA A 339 5.80 15.54 -9.78
C ALA A 339 5.12 14.94 -11.01
N TRP A 340 5.58 15.29 -12.21
CA TRP A 340 5.08 14.74 -13.47
C TRP A 340 6.08 13.74 -14.05
N ARG A 341 5.76 12.43 -14.00
CA ARG A 341 6.62 11.32 -14.43
C ARG A 341 5.81 10.32 -15.26
N ARG A 342 6.35 9.83 -16.39
CA ARG A 342 5.79 8.69 -17.17
C ARG A 342 4.27 8.77 -17.48
N GLY A 343 3.69 9.97 -17.55
CA GLY A 343 2.25 10.18 -17.73
C GLY A 343 1.44 10.32 -16.43
N GLN A 344 1.98 9.89 -15.29
CA GLN A 344 1.42 10.17 -13.95
C GLN A 344 1.78 11.57 -13.45
N THR A 345 0.94 12.08 -12.57
CA THR A 345 1.10 13.34 -11.83
C THR A 345 0.88 13.04 -10.35
N ILE A 346 1.92 13.15 -9.52
CA ILE A 346 1.83 12.93 -8.08
C ILE A 346 1.81 14.29 -7.38
N HIS A 347 0.90 14.49 -6.43
CA HIS A 347 0.84 15.66 -5.56
C HIS A 347 0.94 15.20 -4.10
N MET A 348 1.81 15.82 -3.31
CA MET A 348 1.93 15.61 -1.87
C MET A 348 1.74 16.95 -1.16
N ALA A 349 0.96 16.94 -0.08
CA ALA A 349 0.77 18.06 0.84
C ALA A 349 1.01 17.59 2.29
N SER A 350 1.61 18.43 3.12
CA SER A 350 1.90 18.18 4.54
C SER A 350 2.20 19.49 5.28
N GLN A 351 2.14 19.54 6.61
CA GLN A 351 2.61 20.71 7.37
C GLN A 351 4.14 20.80 7.45
N THR A 352 4.81 19.66 7.57
CA THR A 352 6.27 19.55 7.62
C THR A 352 6.79 18.45 6.68
N LEU A 353 7.97 18.66 6.11
CA LEU A 353 8.67 17.67 5.31
C LEU A 353 10.18 17.68 5.62
N GLU A 354 10.66 16.60 6.22
CA GLU A 354 12.05 16.36 6.55
C GLU A 354 12.68 15.39 5.54
N VAL A 355 13.90 15.66 5.06
CA VAL A 355 14.67 14.78 4.18
C VAL A 355 16.14 14.76 4.62
N GLU A 356 16.66 13.57 4.89
CA GLU A 356 18.06 13.32 5.23
C GLU A 356 18.90 12.94 4.00
N PHE A 357 20.18 13.30 4.01
CA PHE A 357 21.11 13.12 2.90
C PHE A 357 22.41 12.43 3.31
N SER A 358 22.99 11.67 2.39
CA SER A 358 24.29 11.02 2.57
C SER A 358 25.13 10.99 1.29
N GLY A 359 26.44 10.76 1.43
CA GLY A 359 27.37 10.57 0.33
C GLY A 359 27.92 11.84 -0.33
N ASN A 360 28.63 11.67 -1.45
CA ASN A 360 29.30 12.73 -2.18
C ASN A 360 29.21 12.50 -3.71
N PRO A 361 28.44 13.29 -4.48
CA PRO A 361 27.53 14.34 -4.01
C PRO A 361 26.43 13.77 -3.10
N PRO A 362 25.85 14.58 -2.19
CA PRO A 362 24.75 14.15 -1.34
C PRO A 362 23.55 13.64 -2.13
N ARG A 363 22.92 12.58 -1.62
CA ARG A 363 21.71 11.95 -2.14
C ARG A 363 20.72 11.75 -1.00
N PRO A 364 19.41 11.86 -1.24
CA PRO A 364 18.42 11.60 -0.22
C PRO A 364 18.51 10.13 0.25
N LEU A 365 18.34 9.90 1.55
CA LEU A 365 18.48 8.60 2.20
C LEU A 365 17.16 8.12 2.79
N LYS A 366 16.52 9.00 3.59
CA LYS A 366 15.18 8.82 4.17
C LYS A 366 14.53 10.18 4.40
N GLY A 367 13.26 10.19 4.78
CA GLY A 367 12.54 11.40 5.16
C GLY A 367 11.23 11.11 5.87
N SER A 368 10.57 12.19 6.31
CA SER A 368 9.34 12.17 7.09
C SER A 368 8.47 13.35 6.67
N ALA A 369 7.26 13.09 6.16
CA ALA A 369 6.21 14.10 6.03
C ALA A 369 5.29 14.05 7.26
N GLY A 370 4.82 15.19 7.76
CA GLY A 370 4.02 15.25 8.99
C GLY A 370 2.97 16.35 9.01
N GLY A 371 1.93 16.11 9.82
CA GLY A 371 0.77 17.00 10.01
C GLY A 371 -0.17 16.95 8.80
N GLY A 372 -1.09 15.99 8.81
CA GLY A 372 -2.11 15.84 7.76
C GLY A 372 -1.49 15.57 6.39
N VAL A 373 -0.67 14.52 6.28
CA VAL A 373 -0.07 14.12 5.01
C VAL A 373 -1.16 13.62 4.07
N ARG A 374 -1.21 14.21 2.88
CA ARG A 374 -2.01 13.71 1.75
C ARG A 374 -1.10 13.52 0.54
N VAL A 375 -1.13 12.34 -0.07
CA VAL A 375 -0.51 12.09 -1.38
C VAL A 375 -1.61 11.65 -2.34
N THR A 376 -1.70 12.26 -3.51
CA THR A 376 -2.61 11.85 -4.59
C THR A 376 -1.80 11.54 -5.85
N SER A 377 -2.26 10.56 -6.63
CA SER A 377 -1.62 10.16 -7.88
C SER A 377 -2.62 10.17 -9.02
N VAL A 378 -2.34 10.89 -10.11
CA VAL A 378 -3.24 11.10 -11.25
C VAL A 378 -2.58 10.66 -12.56
N THR A 379 -2.97 9.52 -13.10
CA THR A 379 -2.57 9.06 -14.44
C THR A 379 -3.27 9.91 -15.50
N ARG A 380 -2.53 10.55 -16.42
CA ARG A 380 -3.14 11.25 -17.55
C ARG A 380 -3.80 10.27 -18.52
N PRO A 381 -5.06 10.52 -18.97
CA PRO A 381 -5.68 9.76 -20.06
C PRO A 381 -4.78 9.69 -21.29
N GLY A 382 -4.70 8.50 -21.90
CA GLY A 382 -3.91 8.24 -23.11
C GLY A 382 -2.45 7.78 -22.87
N ALA A 383 -1.94 7.79 -21.63
CA ALA A 383 -0.55 7.37 -21.35
C ALA A 383 -0.30 5.84 -21.43
N SER A 384 -1.35 5.01 -21.36
CA SER A 384 -1.28 3.54 -21.41
C SER A 384 -2.20 2.98 -22.50
N SER A 385 -1.83 3.16 -23.77
CA SER A 385 -2.54 2.52 -24.88
C SER A 385 -2.16 1.04 -25.03
N ARG A 386 -2.73 0.21 -24.16
CA ARG A 386 -3.09 -1.17 -24.48
C ARG A 386 -4.56 -1.33 -24.10
N VAL A 387 -5.42 -1.30 -25.12
CA VAL A 387 -6.83 -1.67 -24.99
C VAL A 387 -6.88 -3.13 -24.49
N PRO A 388 -7.61 -3.46 -23.41
CA PRO A 388 -7.89 -4.84 -23.06
C PRO A 388 -8.54 -5.55 -24.25
N SER A 389 -8.14 -6.79 -24.55
CA SER A 389 -8.83 -7.53 -25.61
C SER A 389 -10.23 -7.90 -25.12
N GLU A 390 -11.22 -7.83 -26.01
CA GLU A 390 -12.65 -8.07 -25.73
C GLU A 390 -12.96 -9.53 -25.35
N SER A 391 -11.93 -10.33 -25.11
CA SER A 391 -11.94 -11.75 -24.75
C SER A 391 -11.45 -12.06 -23.32
N ASP A 392 -10.96 -11.08 -22.56
CA ASP A 392 -10.66 -11.29 -21.13
C ASP A 392 -11.98 -11.27 -20.31
N PRO A 393 -12.27 -12.29 -19.49
CA PRO A 393 -13.46 -12.31 -18.64
C PRO A 393 -13.37 -11.22 -17.54
N PRO A 394 -14.51 -10.84 -16.92
CA PRO A 394 -14.56 -9.83 -15.86
C PRO A 394 -14.01 -10.36 -14.52
N ARG A 395 -12.70 -10.65 -14.50
CA ARG A 395 -11.93 -10.88 -13.28
C ARG A 395 -12.10 -9.70 -12.33
N ARG A 396 -11.85 -9.91 -11.02
CA ARG A 396 -11.65 -8.82 -10.03
C ARG A 396 -10.35 -8.04 -10.31
N ALA A 397 -10.21 -7.48 -11.51
CA ALA A 397 -9.08 -6.67 -11.95
C ALA A 397 -8.77 -5.62 -10.88
N VAL A 398 -7.50 -5.52 -10.49
CA VAL A 398 -7.08 -4.59 -9.44
C VAL A 398 -6.36 -3.44 -10.11
N ASN A 399 -6.94 -2.26 -9.90
CA ASN A 399 -6.68 -0.98 -10.55
C ASN A 399 -5.24 -0.76 -11.03
N ARG A 400 -5.08 -0.40 -12.31
CA ARG A 400 -3.94 0.43 -12.78
C ARG A 400 -4.22 1.91 -12.50
N GLY A 401 -4.71 2.16 -11.28
CA GLY A 401 -5.46 3.34 -10.93
C GLY A 401 -4.80 4.13 -9.83
N LEU A 402 -4.93 5.44 -10.02
CA LEU A 402 -4.78 6.52 -9.07
C LEU A 402 -5.01 6.07 -7.61
N ALA A 403 -3.97 6.20 -6.78
CA ALA A 403 -4.04 5.92 -5.35
C ALA A 403 -3.90 7.22 -4.55
N ASP A 404 -4.82 7.45 -3.62
CA ASP A 404 -4.81 8.56 -2.68
C ASP A 404 -4.51 8.04 -1.26
N LEU A 405 -3.41 8.51 -0.67
CA LEU A 405 -2.94 8.17 0.67
C LEU A 405 -3.19 9.33 1.64
N THR A 406 -3.80 9.06 2.80
CA THR A 406 -3.90 10.00 3.92
C THR A 406 -3.40 9.40 5.24
N ALA A 407 -2.57 10.15 5.97
CA ALA A 407 -2.04 9.78 7.30
C ALA A 407 -1.56 11.03 8.07
N ASP A 408 -1.47 10.96 9.40
CA ASP A 408 -0.91 12.07 10.19
C ASP A 408 0.59 12.29 9.95
N ARG A 409 1.33 11.21 9.70
CA ARG A 409 2.75 11.20 9.35
C ARG A 409 3.07 10.03 8.41
N LEU A 410 4.00 10.27 7.49
CA LEU A 410 4.49 9.31 6.51
C LEU A 410 6.03 9.33 6.52
N ASP A 411 6.63 8.26 7.04
CA ASP A 411 8.06 8.00 6.96
C ASP A 411 8.38 7.27 5.64
N PHE A 412 9.51 7.58 5.01
CA PHE A 412 9.88 6.99 3.72
C PHE A 412 11.40 6.84 3.53
N SER A 413 11.81 5.78 2.82
CA SER A 413 13.22 5.45 2.56
C SER A 413 13.52 5.41 1.06
N PHE A 414 14.71 5.87 0.67
CA PHE A 414 15.14 5.97 -0.73
C PHE A 414 16.07 4.83 -1.15
N GLN A 415 15.91 4.35 -2.38
CA GLN A 415 16.73 3.28 -2.96
C GLN A 415 18.21 3.72 -3.07
N PRO A 416 19.18 2.83 -2.78
CA PRO A 416 20.61 3.15 -2.81
C PRO A 416 21.09 3.83 -4.10
N GLY A 417 21.47 5.10 -3.98
CA GLY A 417 21.97 5.90 -5.08
C GLY A 417 20.90 6.52 -6.00
N GLY A 418 19.62 6.30 -5.72
CA GLY A 418 18.48 6.88 -6.42
C GLY A 418 17.57 7.72 -5.52
N PRO A 419 16.39 8.13 -6.03
CA PRO A 419 15.35 8.85 -5.30
C PRO A 419 14.00 8.10 -5.30
N LEU A 420 13.98 6.90 -5.89
CA LEU A 420 12.80 6.06 -5.91
C LEU A 420 12.66 5.57 -4.48
N LEU A 421 11.43 5.55 -3.97
CA LEU A 421 11.22 4.96 -2.65
C LEU A 421 11.58 3.47 -2.72
N SER A 422 12.15 2.92 -1.66
CA SER A 422 12.14 1.47 -1.42
C SER A 422 10.93 1.10 -0.59
N GLU A 423 10.55 1.99 0.34
CA GLU A 423 9.48 1.81 1.31
C GLU A 423 8.88 3.18 1.68
N SER A 424 7.57 3.22 1.94
CA SER A 424 6.93 4.25 2.76
C SER A 424 5.98 3.61 3.77
N ARG A 425 5.88 4.21 4.96
CA ARG A 425 5.22 3.67 6.14
C ARG A 425 4.49 4.79 6.87
N THR A 426 3.21 4.59 7.19
CA THR A 426 2.48 5.56 8.03
C THR A 426 2.92 5.44 9.48
N ALA A 427 2.90 6.54 10.22
CA ALA A 427 3.08 6.51 11.67
C ALA A 427 1.71 6.69 12.34
N GLY A 428 1.13 5.58 12.79
CA GLY A 428 -0.29 5.51 13.16
C GLY A 428 -1.18 5.09 11.98
N PRO A 429 -2.50 5.32 12.07
CA PRO A 429 -3.46 4.96 11.04
C PRO A 429 -3.13 5.57 9.67
N GLY A 430 -3.38 4.80 8.62
CA GLY A 430 -3.31 5.25 7.24
C GLY A 430 -4.48 4.73 6.42
N THR A 431 -4.99 5.57 5.52
CA THR A 431 -5.99 5.20 4.51
C THR A 431 -5.36 5.32 3.13
N LEU A 432 -5.55 4.31 2.28
CA LEU A 432 -5.14 4.27 0.88
C LEU A 432 -6.36 3.91 0.02
N VAL A 433 -6.85 4.89 -0.74
CA VAL A 433 -7.99 4.76 -1.65
C VAL A 433 -7.47 4.45 -3.05
N PHE A 434 -7.88 3.33 -3.65
CA PHE A 434 -7.60 3.01 -5.06
C PHE A 434 -8.84 3.36 -5.91
N HIS A 435 -8.73 4.41 -6.70
CA HIS A 435 -9.80 4.87 -7.60
C HIS A 435 -9.96 3.93 -8.81
N PRO A 436 -11.19 3.70 -9.30
CA PRO A 436 -11.45 2.80 -10.42
C PRO A 436 -10.88 3.34 -11.74
N ASP A 437 -10.16 2.50 -12.48
CA ASP A 437 -9.65 2.87 -13.82
C ASP A 437 -10.68 2.72 -14.95
N SER A 438 -11.84 2.11 -14.66
CA SER A 438 -12.88 1.75 -15.63
C SER A 438 -14.26 1.61 -14.95
N PRO A 439 -15.40 1.90 -15.64
CA PRO A 439 -16.73 1.90 -15.02
C PRO A 439 -17.21 0.54 -14.48
N GLN A 440 -16.62 -0.57 -14.95
CA GLN A 440 -16.90 -1.91 -14.43
C GLN A 440 -16.24 -2.18 -13.07
N GLN A 441 -15.23 -1.40 -12.67
CA GLN A 441 -14.53 -1.53 -11.40
C GLN A 441 -15.11 -0.58 -10.33
N GLY A 442 -14.95 -0.98 -9.07
CA GLY A 442 -15.29 -0.18 -7.90
C GLY A 442 -14.07 0.47 -7.27
N GLU A 443 -14.31 1.56 -6.54
CA GLU A 443 -13.36 2.19 -5.63
C GLU A 443 -13.04 1.24 -4.46
N ARG A 444 -11.81 1.30 -3.94
CA ARG A 444 -11.34 0.40 -2.87
C ARG A 444 -10.62 1.18 -1.77
N ASP A 445 -11.18 1.17 -0.57
CA ASP A 445 -10.58 1.77 0.61
C ASP A 445 -9.79 0.72 1.38
N VAL A 446 -8.51 0.97 1.61
CA VAL A 446 -7.65 0.14 2.47
C VAL A 446 -7.23 0.97 3.68
N THR A 447 -7.52 0.49 4.89
CA THR A 447 -7.03 1.11 6.13
C THR A 447 -6.26 0.13 7.00
N SER A 448 -5.21 0.60 7.67
CA SER A 448 -4.48 -0.17 8.68
C SER A 448 -3.60 0.72 9.56
N THR A 449 -3.06 0.16 10.66
CA THR A 449 -2.21 0.85 11.63
C THR A 449 -0.94 0.04 11.96
N PRO A 450 0.25 0.45 11.47
CA PRO A 450 0.48 1.28 10.28
C PRO A 450 0.17 0.54 8.97
N LEU A 451 0.08 1.32 7.90
CA LEU A 451 0.13 0.86 6.52
C LEU A 451 1.57 0.99 5.98
N ILE A 452 2.05 -0.01 5.24
CA ILE A 452 3.41 -0.06 4.67
C ILE A 452 3.30 -0.38 3.18
N MET A 453 3.99 0.41 2.35
CA MET A 453 4.08 0.26 0.89
C MET A 453 5.54 -0.01 0.52
N THR A 454 5.80 -1.08 -0.22
CA THR A 454 7.14 -1.41 -0.76
C THR A 454 7.17 -1.24 -2.27
N PHE A 455 8.31 -0.79 -2.81
CA PHE A 455 8.42 -0.34 -4.19
C PHE A 455 9.58 -1.01 -4.94
N ASP A 456 9.34 -1.36 -6.20
CA ASP A 456 10.32 -2.02 -7.07
C ASP A 456 11.44 -1.07 -7.55
N SER A 457 12.47 -1.62 -8.20
CA SER A 457 13.60 -0.85 -8.75
C SER A 457 13.24 0.20 -9.84
N ARG A 458 11.99 0.25 -10.30
CA ARG A 458 11.46 1.26 -11.24
C ARG A 458 10.56 2.29 -10.53
N GLY A 459 10.25 2.09 -9.24
CA GLY A 459 9.42 2.94 -8.40
C GLY A 459 7.92 2.60 -8.45
N GLN A 460 7.58 1.37 -8.83
CA GLN A 460 6.19 0.88 -8.92
C GLN A 460 5.84 0.13 -7.63
N LEU A 461 4.57 0.16 -7.19
CA LEU A 461 4.13 -0.57 -6.00
C LEU A 461 4.34 -2.08 -6.21
N ALA A 462 4.99 -2.73 -5.26
CA ALA A 462 5.30 -4.17 -5.29
C ALA A 462 4.60 -4.93 -4.16
N GLY A 463 4.46 -4.31 -2.98
CA GLY A 463 3.73 -4.88 -1.85
C GLY A 463 3.03 -3.82 -1.01
N LEU A 464 1.92 -4.22 -0.38
CA LEU A 464 1.15 -3.41 0.58
C LEU A 464 0.85 -4.28 1.81
N GLU A 465 1.29 -3.84 2.98
CA GLU A 465 1.07 -4.53 4.26
C GLU A 465 0.30 -3.62 5.23
N GLY A 466 -0.60 -4.22 6.00
CA GLY A 466 -1.27 -3.60 7.14
C GLY A 466 -1.05 -4.40 8.40
N LEU A 467 -0.49 -3.80 9.47
CA LEU A 467 0.02 -4.56 10.62
C LEU A 467 -0.93 -4.69 11.82
N SER A 468 -1.94 -3.83 11.96
CA SER A 468 -2.98 -3.93 12.98
C SER A 468 -4.26 -3.21 12.56
N HIS A 469 -5.42 -3.66 13.02
CA HIS A 469 -6.72 -3.00 12.78
C HIS A 469 -6.99 -2.79 11.29
N SER A 470 -6.88 -3.85 10.49
CA SER A 470 -6.98 -3.76 9.05
C SER A 470 -8.43 -3.86 8.58
N GLN A 471 -8.80 -3.01 7.63
CA GLN A 471 -10.11 -3.03 6.96
C GLN A 471 -9.90 -2.73 5.47
N ILE A 472 -10.53 -3.54 4.61
CA ILE A 472 -10.59 -3.30 3.17
C ILE A 472 -12.07 -3.28 2.76
N VAL A 473 -12.50 -2.18 2.13
CA VAL A 473 -13.86 -1.99 1.60
C VAL A 473 -13.79 -1.91 0.09
N PHE A 474 -14.62 -2.69 -0.60
CA PHE A 474 -14.80 -2.63 -2.04
C PHE A 474 -16.18 -2.04 -2.32
N LEU A 475 -16.22 -0.83 -2.87
CA LEU A 475 -17.48 -0.18 -3.24
C LEU A 475 -18.03 -0.78 -4.54
N PRO A 476 -19.36 -0.78 -4.76
CA PRO A 476 -19.94 -1.23 -6.01
C PRO A 476 -19.44 -0.42 -7.21
N SER A 477 -19.28 -1.06 -8.37
CA SER A 477 -18.90 -0.36 -9.60
C SER A 477 -20.01 0.52 -10.15
N MET A 478 -19.67 1.47 -11.02
CA MET A 478 -20.66 2.38 -11.62
C MET A 478 -21.72 1.65 -12.49
N THR A 479 -21.41 0.44 -12.96
CA THR A 479 -22.33 -0.43 -13.70
C THR A 479 -23.12 -1.41 -12.81
N ALA A 480 -22.91 -1.41 -11.50
CA ALA A 480 -23.63 -2.29 -10.57
C ALA A 480 -25.12 -1.92 -10.46
N ALA A 481 -25.95 -2.88 -10.04
CA ALA A 481 -27.37 -2.63 -9.82
C ALA A 481 -27.57 -1.63 -8.66
N LYS A 482 -28.55 -0.74 -8.78
CA LYS A 482 -28.84 0.24 -7.73
C LYS A 482 -29.27 -0.49 -6.44
N GLY A 483 -28.45 -0.37 -5.39
CA GLY A 483 -28.67 -1.06 -4.12
C GLY A 483 -27.78 -2.30 -3.91
N THR A 484 -26.89 -2.65 -4.84
CA THR A 484 -25.79 -3.58 -4.56
C THR A 484 -25.01 -3.10 -3.32
N PRO A 485 -24.82 -3.94 -2.29
CA PRO A 485 -24.04 -3.57 -1.11
C PRO A 485 -22.53 -3.53 -1.44
N ALA A 486 -21.76 -2.80 -0.63
CA ALA A 486 -20.32 -2.92 -0.63
C ALA A 486 -19.88 -4.27 -0.02
N GLU A 487 -18.72 -4.78 -0.46
CA GLU A 487 -18.00 -5.84 0.24
C GLU A 487 -17.08 -5.20 1.30
N GLU A 488 -17.13 -5.69 2.53
CA GLU A 488 -16.29 -5.27 3.64
C GLU A 488 -15.50 -6.46 4.18
N THR A 489 -14.20 -6.28 4.37
CA THR A 489 -13.29 -7.24 5.00
C THR A 489 -12.56 -6.57 6.15
N THR A 490 -12.38 -7.29 7.26
CA THR A 490 -11.59 -6.85 8.42
C THR A 490 -10.73 -7.99 8.93
N SER A 491 -9.51 -7.67 9.37
CA SER A 491 -8.53 -8.65 9.84
C SER A 491 -7.53 -8.01 10.81
N ASP A 492 -6.82 -8.82 11.60
CA ASP A 492 -5.74 -8.32 12.46
C ASP A 492 -4.67 -7.67 11.58
N ARG A 493 -4.26 -8.33 10.49
CA ARG A 493 -3.25 -7.85 9.53
C ARG A 493 -3.47 -8.42 8.14
N PHE A 494 -2.93 -7.75 7.12
CA PHE A 494 -2.88 -8.27 5.75
C PHE A 494 -1.53 -8.05 5.06
N ASN A 495 -1.28 -8.82 4.00
CA ASN A 495 -0.21 -8.63 3.03
C ASN A 495 -0.77 -8.80 1.60
N ALA A 496 -0.44 -7.90 0.70
CA ALA A 496 -0.85 -7.91 -0.71
C ALA A 496 0.37 -7.73 -1.62
N GLU A 497 0.59 -8.64 -2.57
CA GLU A 497 1.67 -8.54 -3.57
C GLU A 497 1.12 -8.10 -4.93
N PHE A 498 1.84 -7.25 -5.65
CA PHE A 498 1.45 -6.69 -6.95
C PHE A 498 2.44 -7.12 -8.05
N GLU A 499 1.92 -7.51 -9.22
CA GLU A 499 2.73 -7.92 -10.37
C GLU A 499 3.49 -6.71 -10.95
N PRO A 500 4.84 -6.66 -10.88
CA PRO A 500 5.59 -5.45 -11.25
C PRO A 500 5.50 -5.08 -12.73
N ALA A 501 5.09 -5.98 -13.64
CA ALA A 501 4.86 -5.65 -15.03
C ALA A 501 3.53 -4.92 -15.28
N THR A 502 2.56 -5.04 -14.36
CA THR A 502 1.17 -4.60 -14.57
C THR A 502 0.58 -3.71 -13.48
N GLU A 503 1.23 -3.59 -12.31
CA GLU A 503 0.71 -2.92 -11.10
C GLU A 503 -0.59 -3.52 -10.54
N SER A 504 -1.03 -4.68 -11.04
CA SER A 504 -2.22 -5.39 -10.57
C SER A 504 -1.89 -6.37 -9.45
N LEU A 505 -2.78 -6.50 -8.46
CA LEU A 505 -2.70 -7.50 -7.40
C LEU A 505 -2.49 -8.92 -7.96
N LYS A 506 -1.63 -9.67 -7.29
CA LYS A 506 -1.30 -11.08 -7.55
C LYS A 506 -2.00 -11.99 -6.54
N TYR A 507 -1.90 -11.66 -5.25
CA TYR A 507 -2.65 -12.26 -4.16
C TYR A 507 -2.84 -11.28 -2.99
N LEU A 508 -3.82 -11.56 -2.13
CA LEU A 508 -4.08 -10.91 -0.85
C LEU A 508 -4.17 -11.99 0.24
N ASP A 509 -3.38 -11.85 1.30
CA ASP A 509 -3.40 -12.66 2.51
C ASP A 509 -3.93 -11.83 3.69
N GLU A 510 -5.10 -12.15 4.19
CA GLU A 510 -5.63 -11.64 5.46
C GLU A 510 -5.42 -12.68 6.58
N LEU A 511 -4.92 -12.23 7.73
CA LEU A 511 -4.46 -13.10 8.80
C LEU A 511 -4.96 -12.60 10.16
N GLY A 512 -5.62 -13.49 10.91
CA GLY A 512 -6.14 -13.23 12.24
C GLY A 512 -7.50 -12.51 12.21
N ASN A 513 -8.44 -13.02 13.02
CA ASN A 513 -9.80 -12.47 13.20
C ASN A 513 -10.54 -12.07 11.91
N VAL A 514 -10.30 -12.76 10.79
CA VAL A 514 -10.81 -12.35 9.47
C VAL A 514 -12.34 -12.42 9.47
N ARG A 515 -12.99 -11.33 9.06
CA ARG A 515 -14.45 -11.23 8.90
C ARG A 515 -14.78 -10.54 7.59
N PHE A 516 -15.66 -11.16 6.81
CA PHE A 516 -16.23 -10.64 5.58
C PHE A 516 -17.71 -10.27 5.78
N ARG A 517 -18.19 -9.25 5.06
CA ARG A 517 -19.60 -8.87 5.00
C ARG A 517 -19.94 -8.32 3.61
N GLU A 518 -21.08 -8.73 3.07
CA GLU A 518 -21.67 -8.18 1.84
C GLU A 518 -23.21 -8.19 1.99
N GLY A 519 -23.76 -7.06 2.46
CA GLY A 519 -25.15 -6.98 2.90
C GLY A 519 -25.41 -7.88 4.12
N ASP A 520 -26.20 -8.92 3.91
CA ASP A 520 -26.48 -9.99 4.90
C ASP A 520 -25.61 -11.24 4.76
N ARG A 521 -24.86 -11.39 3.66
CA ARG A 521 -23.83 -12.42 3.56
C ARG A 521 -22.66 -12.03 4.46
N ARG A 522 -22.15 -13.00 5.22
CA ARG A 522 -21.06 -12.81 6.19
C ARG A 522 -20.16 -14.05 6.20
N ALA A 523 -18.88 -13.88 6.44
CA ALA A 523 -17.98 -15.00 6.70
C ALA A 523 -16.99 -14.67 7.81
N SER A 524 -16.41 -15.69 8.44
CA SER A 524 -15.32 -15.54 9.40
C SER A 524 -14.30 -16.67 9.26
N ALA A 525 -13.02 -16.36 9.44
CA ALA A 525 -11.91 -17.30 9.32
C ALA A 525 -10.69 -16.86 10.15
N GLY A 526 -9.72 -17.76 10.33
CA GLY A 526 -8.42 -17.39 10.87
C GLY A 526 -7.44 -16.86 9.82
N ARG A 527 -7.61 -17.28 8.55
CA ARG A 527 -6.92 -16.75 7.37
C ARG A 527 -7.89 -16.72 6.19
N ALA A 528 -7.80 -15.67 5.36
CA ALA A 528 -8.31 -15.67 4.00
C ALA A 528 -7.15 -15.44 3.03
N HIS A 529 -7.06 -16.24 1.97
CA HIS A 529 -6.04 -16.12 0.93
C HIS A 529 -6.73 -16.04 -0.43
N TYR A 530 -6.71 -14.86 -1.04
CA TYR A 530 -7.28 -14.59 -2.35
C TYR A 530 -6.19 -14.59 -3.42
N VAL A 531 -6.41 -15.31 -4.52
CA VAL A 531 -5.49 -15.40 -5.67
C VAL A 531 -6.14 -14.78 -6.90
N ALA A 532 -5.54 -13.72 -7.44
CA ALA A 532 -6.11 -12.96 -8.55
C ALA A 532 -6.06 -13.71 -9.89
N ALA A 533 -5.12 -14.65 -10.06
CA ALA A 533 -4.97 -15.43 -11.29
C ALA A 533 -6.07 -16.48 -11.50
N THR A 534 -6.66 -16.99 -10.42
CA THR A 534 -7.77 -17.96 -10.41
C THR A 534 -9.09 -17.36 -9.91
N ASN A 535 -9.10 -16.05 -9.60
CA ASN A 535 -10.24 -15.32 -9.01
C ASN A 535 -10.95 -16.10 -7.88
N ALA A 536 -10.18 -16.69 -6.97
CA ALA A 536 -10.68 -17.57 -5.91
C ALA A 536 -10.14 -17.18 -4.54
N VAL A 537 -10.90 -17.47 -3.48
CA VAL A 537 -10.51 -17.27 -2.08
C VAL A 537 -10.55 -18.58 -1.30
N GLU A 538 -9.46 -18.88 -0.58
CA GLU A 538 -9.35 -19.96 0.40
C GLU A 538 -9.52 -19.39 1.81
N LEU A 539 -10.44 -19.95 2.59
CA LEU A 539 -10.66 -19.65 4.01
C LEU A 539 -10.24 -20.85 4.87
N ARG A 540 -9.49 -20.61 5.95
CA ARG A 540 -9.03 -21.64 6.91
C ARG A 540 -8.92 -21.10 8.34
N ALA A 541 -8.74 -21.99 9.32
CA ALA A 541 -8.18 -21.62 10.62
C ALA A 541 -6.74 -21.07 10.47
N LEU A 542 -6.31 -20.17 11.36
CA LEU A 542 -4.97 -19.53 11.30
C LEU A 542 -3.84 -20.53 11.62
N THR A 543 -4.15 -21.59 12.35
CA THR A 543 -3.25 -22.71 12.62
C THR A 543 -4.02 -24.01 12.38
N PRO A 544 -3.52 -24.94 11.53
CA PRO A 544 -4.19 -26.22 11.32
C PRO A 544 -4.48 -26.95 12.64
N GLY A 545 -5.74 -27.35 12.84
CA GLY A 545 -6.20 -28.00 14.08
C GLY A 545 -6.22 -27.13 15.35
N LYS A 546 -6.09 -25.79 15.24
CA LYS A 546 -6.18 -24.87 16.40
C LYS A 546 -6.89 -23.55 16.07
N GLY A 547 -7.87 -23.21 16.91
CA GLY A 547 -8.76 -22.06 16.70
C GLY A 547 -9.96 -22.44 15.82
N ASN A 548 -10.86 -21.47 15.61
CA ASN A 548 -12.10 -21.73 14.90
C ASN A 548 -11.84 -21.93 13.39
N GLY A 549 -12.49 -22.94 12.80
CA GLY A 549 -12.53 -23.13 11.36
C GLY A 549 -13.30 -22.03 10.62
N PRO A 550 -13.17 -21.94 9.29
CA PRO A 550 -13.95 -21.03 8.46
C PRO A 550 -15.46 -21.28 8.57
N VAL A 551 -16.23 -20.19 8.63
CA VAL A 551 -17.70 -20.19 8.62
C VAL A 551 -18.19 -19.20 7.57
N LEU A 552 -19.14 -19.62 6.73
CA LEU A 552 -19.90 -18.76 5.82
C LEU A 552 -21.38 -18.76 6.26
N TRP A 553 -22.07 -17.62 6.23
CA TRP A 553 -23.51 -17.58 6.47
C TRP A 553 -24.24 -16.44 5.75
N ASP A 554 -25.51 -16.69 5.48
CA ASP A 554 -26.50 -15.78 4.91
C ASP A 554 -27.87 -15.99 5.61
N PRO A 555 -28.98 -15.35 5.19
CA PRO A 555 -30.28 -15.55 5.82
C PRO A 555 -30.89 -16.95 5.69
N GLU A 556 -30.52 -17.72 4.66
CA GLU A 556 -31.04 -19.08 4.44
C GLU A 556 -30.12 -20.16 5.02
N THR A 557 -28.80 -19.95 4.99
CA THR A 557 -27.81 -21.02 5.14
C THR A 557 -26.60 -20.57 5.95
N ARG A 558 -26.11 -21.46 6.84
CA ARG A 558 -24.82 -21.37 7.53
C ARG A 558 -24.02 -22.65 7.26
N ILE A 559 -22.73 -22.52 6.91
CA ILE A 559 -21.81 -23.63 6.69
C ILE A 559 -20.53 -23.39 7.50
N ALA A 560 -20.06 -24.40 8.24
CA ALA A 560 -18.70 -24.46 8.79
C ALA A 560 -17.94 -25.66 8.21
N ALA A 561 -16.60 -25.58 8.18
CA ALA A 561 -15.68 -26.63 7.73
C ALA A 561 -14.26 -26.38 8.27
N ASP A 562 -13.30 -27.28 8.01
CA ASP A 562 -11.85 -27.02 8.20
C ASP A 562 -11.27 -26.08 7.11
N GLN A 563 -11.79 -26.22 5.89
CA GLN A 563 -11.45 -25.42 4.72
C GLN A 563 -12.72 -25.04 3.95
N ILE A 564 -12.79 -23.79 3.51
CA ILE A 564 -13.74 -23.34 2.48
C ILE A 564 -12.95 -22.76 1.31
N VAL A 565 -13.36 -23.06 0.08
CA VAL A 565 -12.88 -22.42 -1.15
C VAL A 565 -14.09 -21.84 -1.89
N VAL A 566 -13.95 -20.63 -2.42
CA VAL A 566 -14.96 -20.00 -3.28
C VAL A 566 -14.29 -19.52 -4.56
N ASP A 567 -14.76 -20.01 -5.69
CA ASP A 567 -14.38 -19.56 -7.04
C ASP A 567 -15.41 -18.55 -7.53
N PHE A 568 -14.96 -17.36 -7.94
CA PHE A 568 -15.84 -16.29 -8.40
C PHE A 568 -16.10 -16.30 -9.93
N ASP A 569 -15.30 -17.03 -10.71
CA ASP A 569 -15.44 -17.11 -12.17
C ASP A 569 -16.49 -18.17 -12.58
N ASP A 570 -16.51 -19.33 -11.93
CA ASP A 570 -17.53 -20.38 -12.17
C ASP A 570 -18.73 -20.32 -11.20
N GLY A 571 -18.54 -19.77 -9.99
CA GLY A 571 -19.56 -19.68 -8.95
C GLY A 571 -19.70 -20.94 -8.10
N THR A 572 -18.67 -21.78 -8.02
CA THR A 572 -18.56 -22.96 -7.17
C THR A 572 -18.06 -22.59 -5.78
N PHE A 573 -18.74 -23.14 -4.77
CA PHE A 573 -18.32 -23.18 -3.37
C PHE A 573 -17.92 -24.63 -3.02
N GLU A 574 -16.81 -24.81 -2.30
CA GLU A 574 -16.38 -26.11 -1.79
C GLU A 574 -15.98 -26.02 -0.32
N GLY A 575 -16.60 -26.83 0.54
CA GLY A 575 -16.19 -27.09 1.91
C GLY A 575 -15.50 -28.45 2.03
N ARG A 576 -14.42 -28.53 2.81
CA ARG A 576 -13.70 -29.79 3.11
C ARG A 576 -13.37 -29.90 4.60
N GLY A 577 -13.57 -31.10 5.17
CA GLY A 577 -13.30 -31.46 6.55
C GLY A 577 -14.37 -30.94 7.52
N HIS A 578 -14.94 -31.84 8.33
CA HIS A 578 -15.92 -31.55 9.38
C HIS A 578 -17.01 -30.55 8.94
N ILE A 579 -17.77 -30.89 7.89
CA ILE A 579 -18.82 -30.01 7.38
C ILE A 579 -19.97 -29.95 8.39
N GLU A 580 -20.38 -28.76 8.76
CA GLU A 580 -21.61 -28.49 9.51
C GLU A 580 -22.44 -27.45 8.75
N THR A 581 -23.44 -27.90 7.99
CA THR A 581 -24.43 -27.03 7.34
C THR A 581 -25.71 -26.95 8.16
N THR A 582 -26.34 -25.77 8.19
CA THR A 582 -27.67 -25.52 8.74
C THR A 582 -28.46 -24.64 7.75
N HIS A 583 -29.64 -25.09 7.34
CA HIS A 583 -30.56 -24.38 6.45
C HIS A 583 -31.81 -23.93 7.23
N ALA A 584 -31.99 -22.61 7.37
CA ALA A 584 -33.01 -22.00 8.22
C ALA A 584 -34.42 -21.95 7.63
N GLY A 585 -34.56 -21.90 6.29
CA GLY A 585 -35.85 -22.06 5.61
C GLY A 585 -36.24 -23.54 5.37
N GLY A 586 -35.49 -24.47 5.99
CA GLY A 586 -35.48 -25.88 5.61
C GLY A 586 -35.09 -26.10 4.15
N LEU A 587 -35.44 -27.28 3.65
CA LEU A 587 -35.72 -27.49 2.23
C LEU A 587 -37.25 -27.54 2.14
N GLU A 588 -37.86 -26.53 1.49
CA GLU A 588 -39.32 -26.36 1.42
C GLU A 588 -40.01 -27.70 1.09
N ASN A 589 -40.90 -28.14 1.99
CA ASN A 589 -41.65 -29.40 1.91
C ASN A 589 -40.81 -30.66 1.57
N SER A 590 -39.56 -30.76 2.06
CA SER A 590 -38.76 -31.98 2.00
C SER A 590 -39.32 -33.12 2.87
N THR A 591 -38.91 -34.37 2.65
CA THR A 591 -39.20 -35.54 3.54
C THR A 591 -38.94 -35.23 5.01
N LEU A 592 -37.94 -34.40 5.25
CA LEU A 592 -37.42 -34.04 6.55
C LEU A 592 -38.35 -33.04 7.28
N ALA A 593 -39.18 -32.27 6.56
CA ALA A 593 -39.83 -31.05 7.06
C ALA A 593 -41.02 -31.27 8.02
N GLY A 594 -40.83 -30.90 9.28
CA GLY A 594 -41.88 -30.44 10.19
C GLY A 594 -42.01 -28.91 10.15
N ALA A 595 -42.51 -28.29 11.23
CA ALA A 595 -42.69 -26.84 11.33
C ALA A 595 -41.45 -26.14 11.95
N ASP A 596 -41.05 -25.00 11.38
CA ASP A 596 -40.03 -24.02 11.83
C ASP A 596 -38.61 -24.51 12.20
N ASP A 597 -38.36 -25.82 12.30
CA ASP A 597 -37.03 -26.37 12.58
C ASP A 597 -36.05 -26.17 11.38
N PRO A 598 -34.75 -25.92 11.64
CA PRO A 598 -33.76 -25.89 10.58
C PRO A 598 -33.38 -27.30 10.12
N THR A 599 -33.06 -27.46 8.84
CA THR A 599 -32.43 -28.70 8.34
C THR A 599 -30.92 -28.63 8.54
N HIS A 600 -30.36 -29.56 9.30
CA HIS A 600 -28.92 -29.70 9.49
C HIS A 600 -28.36 -30.80 8.57
N VAL A 601 -27.11 -30.64 8.13
CA VAL A 601 -26.36 -31.66 7.38
C VAL A 601 -24.91 -31.67 7.86
N VAL A 602 -24.37 -32.85 8.19
CA VAL A 602 -22.92 -33.07 8.36
C VAL A 602 -22.38 -34.02 7.30
N ALA A 603 -21.12 -33.83 6.92
CA ALA A 603 -20.40 -34.63 5.93
C ALA A 603 -18.87 -34.42 6.03
N ASP A 604 -18.08 -35.19 5.27
CA ASP A 604 -16.64 -34.92 5.09
C ASP A 604 -16.38 -33.77 4.11
N ARG A 605 -17.28 -33.58 3.13
CA ARG A 605 -17.16 -32.60 2.05
C ARG A 605 -18.52 -32.10 1.55
N VAL A 606 -18.56 -30.86 1.08
CA VAL A 606 -19.70 -30.30 0.33
C VAL A 606 -19.21 -29.51 -0.88
N THR A 607 -19.85 -29.70 -2.03
CA THR A 607 -19.67 -28.85 -3.22
C THR A 607 -21.02 -28.23 -3.59
N ALA A 608 -21.09 -26.91 -3.77
CA ALA A 608 -22.31 -26.21 -4.15
C ALA A 608 -22.09 -25.32 -5.38
N LYS A 609 -22.92 -25.48 -6.41
CA LYS A 609 -22.87 -24.68 -7.64
C LYS A 609 -23.97 -23.64 -7.63
N ARG A 610 -23.60 -22.38 -7.38
CA ARG A 610 -24.58 -21.30 -7.15
C ARG A 610 -25.46 -21.02 -8.37
N ARG A 611 -24.94 -21.22 -9.59
CA ARG A 611 -25.68 -21.02 -10.85
C ARG A 611 -26.77 -22.08 -11.08
N ASP A 612 -26.51 -23.31 -10.66
CA ASP A 612 -27.38 -24.47 -10.91
C ASP A 612 -28.36 -24.75 -9.75
N GLY A 613 -28.15 -24.12 -8.59
CA GLY A 613 -28.91 -24.38 -7.38
C GLY A 613 -28.69 -25.79 -6.81
N SER A 614 -27.55 -26.41 -7.10
CA SER A 614 -27.19 -27.76 -6.66
C SER A 614 -26.18 -27.75 -5.52
N LEU A 615 -26.37 -28.66 -4.57
CA LEU A 615 -25.42 -29.03 -3.52
C LEU A 615 -25.18 -30.53 -3.58
N HIS A 616 -23.95 -30.95 -3.34
CA HIS A 616 -23.50 -32.34 -3.32
C HIS A 616 -22.67 -32.55 -2.06
N TYR A 617 -23.12 -33.43 -1.18
CA TYR A 617 -22.42 -33.83 0.05
C TYR A 617 -21.80 -35.21 -0.13
N GLU A 618 -20.54 -35.36 0.28
CA GLU A 618 -19.74 -36.58 0.11
C GLU A 618 -19.08 -36.94 1.45
N GLY A 619 -19.14 -38.24 1.81
CA GLY A 619 -18.52 -38.82 3.00
C GLY A 619 -19.33 -38.61 4.29
N HIS A 620 -19.59 -39.70 5.01
CA HIS A 620 -20.31 -39.74 6.31
C HIS A 620 -21.54 -38.82 6.41
N VAL A 621 -22.34 -38.76 5.34
CA VAL A 621 -23.42 -37.79 5.23
C VAL A 621 -24.57 -38.12 6.17
N ARG A 622 -24.90 -37.19 7.06
CA ARG A 622 -26.04 -37.28 7.95
C ARG A 622 -26.83 -35.97 7.95
N ALA A 623 -28.05 -36.02 7.42
CA ALA A 623 -28.99 -34.91 7.38
C ALA A 623 -30.14 -35.15 8.36
N TRP A 624 -30.60 -34.11 9.07
CA TRP A 624 -31.76 -34.20 9.95
C TRP A 624 -32.54 -32.89 10.07
N HIS A 625 -33.80 -33.01 10.49
CA HIS A 625 -34.71 -31.90 10.78
C HIS A 625 -35.76 -32.43 11.76
N GLY A 626 -35.98 -31.75 12.87
CA GLY A 626 -36.82 -32.27 13.96
C GLY A 626 -36.45 -33.71 14.35
N ALA A 627 -37.40 -34.63 14.22
CA ALA A 627 -37.21 -36.06 14.48
C ALA A 627 -36.76 -36.90 13.27
N ASN A 628 -36.74 -36.32 12.05
CA ASN A 628 -36.46 -37.05 10.82
C ASN A 628 -34.96 -37.04 10.50
N VAL A 629 -34.41 -38.19 10.10
CA VAL A 629 -32.97 -38.39 9.84
C VAL A 629 -32.76 -39.14 8.52
N LEU A 630 -31.71 -38.77 7.79
CA LEU A 630 -31.17 -39.48 6.62
C LEU A 630 -29.65 -39.67 6.80
N GLU A 631 -29.17 -40.88 6.60
CA GLU A 631 -27.76 -41.27 6.65
C GLU A 631 -27.36 -41.97 5.34
N SER A 632 -26.23 -41.58 4.74
CA SER A 632 -25.67 -42.13 3.50
C SER A 632 -24.18 -41.79 3.35
N THR A 633 -23.51 -42.29 2.30
CA THR A 633 -22.18 -41.81 1.87
C THR A 633 -22.24 -40.61 0.93
N GLU A 634 -23.40 -40.33 0.33
CA GLU A 634 -23.56 -39.33 -0.74
C GLU A 634 -24.98 -38.73 -0.73
N LEU A 635 -25.11 -37.41 -0.87
CA LEU A 635 -26.41 -36.72 -0.90
C LEU A 635 -26.38 -35.51 -1.83
N ASP A 636 -27.11 -35.59 -2.93
CA ASP A 636 -27.41 -34.46 -3.81
C ASP A 636 -28.69 -33.73 -3.39
N ILE A 637 -28.68 -32.42 -3.51
CA ILE A 637 -29.83 -31.54 -3.32
C ILE A 637 -29.90 -30.62 -4.54
N SER A 638 -31.03 -30.58 -5.22
CA SER A 638 -31.27 -29.64 -6.32
C SER A 638 -32.46 -28.75 -5.99
N LYS A 639 -32.17 -27.48 -5.61
CA LYS A 639 -33.21 -26.44 -5.43
C LYS A 639 -34.01 -26.25 -6.72
N ALA A 640 -33.35 -26.30 -7.89
CA ALA A 640 -33.99 -26.13 -9.19
C ALA A 640 -34.98 -27.25 -9.55
N LYS A 641 -34.71 -28.50 -9.17
CA LYS A 641 -35.63 -29.64 -9.38
C LYS A 641 -36.59 -29.89 -8.22
N ARG A 642 -36.43 -29.19 -7.10
CA ARG A 642 -37.14 -29.48 -5.82
C ARG A 642 -37.00 -30.97 -5.44
N GLN A 643 -35.77 -31.47 -5.57
CA GLN A 643 -35.40 -32.89 -5.44
C GLN A 643 -34.21 -33.06 -4.48
N ILE A 644 -34.26 -34.11 -3.66
CA ILE A 644 -33.11 -34.63 -2.90
C ILE A 644 -32.84 -36.04 -3.42
N SER A 645 -31.59 -36.44 -3.63
CA SER A 645 -31.26 -37.79 -4.07
C SER A 645 -30.01 -38.33 -3.40
N SER A 646 -30.01 -39.62 -3.09
CA SER A 646 -28.84 -40.37 -2.66
C SER A 646 -28.66 -41.55 -3.63
N PRO A 647 -27.63 -41.54 -4.49
CA PRO A 647 -27.35 -42.64 -5.42
C PRO A 647 -26.67 -43.84 -4.74
N ALA A 648 -26.30 -43.70 -3.46
CA ALA A 648 -25.67 -44.70 -2.63
C ALA A 648 -26.63 -45.26 -1.56
N ARG A 649 -26.19 -46.32 -0.86
CA ARG A 649 -26.98 -46.99 0.17
C ARG A 649 -27.36 -46.01 1.27
N VAL A 650 -28.66 -45.88 1.49
CA VAL A 650 -29.29 -44.91 2.37
C VAL A 650 -30.00 -45.61 3.53
N MET A 651 -30.05 -44.93 4.68
CA MET A 651 -30.94 -45.25 5.79
C MET A 651 -31.68 -43.97 6.20
N THR A 652 -33.00 -44.04 6.30
CA THR A 652 -33.83 -42.93 6.79
C THR A 652 -34.64 -43.37 8.00
N SER A 653 -34.86 -42.46 8.94
CA SER A 653 -35.74 -42.63 10.10
C SER A 653 -36.77 -41.51 10.09
N HIS A 654 -38.05 -41.86 10.12
CA HIS A 654 -39.18 -40.92 10.14
C HIS A 654 -40.05 -41.17 11.38
N SER A 655 -40.74 -40.14 11.85
CA SER A 655 -41.81 -40.32 12.84
C SER A 655 -43.08 -40.90 12.20
N ALA A 656 -43.72 -41.84 12.89
CA ALA A 656 -45.10 -42.23 12.59
C ALA A 656 -45.95 -42.25 13.87
N GLU A 657 -47.13 -41.64 13.78
CA GLU A 657 -48.17 -41.76 14.80
C GLU A 657 -49.16 -42.89 14.45
N ARG A 658 -49.65 -43.55 15.49
CA ARG A 658 -50.69 -44.58 15.38
C ARG A 658 -51.98 -44.04 15.98
N ALA A 659 -53.04 -43.96 15.18
CA ALA A 659 -54.37 -43.64 15.68
C ALA A 659 -54.78 -44.64 16.77
N LEU A 660 -55.20 -44.13 17.93
CA LEU A 660 -55.79 -44.93 18.99
C LEU A 660 -57.14 -45.49 18.54
N ALA A 661 -57.43 -46.74 18.90
CA ALA A 661 -58.69 -47.38 18.56
C ALA A 661 -59.89 -46.58 19.11
N PRO A 662 -60.98 -46.40 18.32
CA PRO A 662 -62.09 -45.53 18.68
C PRO A 662 -62.89 -46.08 19.87
N GLY A 663 -62.65 -45.52 21.07
CA GLY A 663 -63.41 -45.85 22.28
C GLY A 663 -62.72 -45.49 23.61
N LEU A 664 -61.40 -45.37 23.63
CA LEU A 664 -60.65 -45.07 24.85
C LEU A 664 -60.43 -43.56 25.06
N LYS A 665 -60.87 -43.03 26.21
CA LYS A 665 -60.59 -41.64 26.61
C LYS A 665 -59.12 -41.52 27.04
N ALA A 666 -58.33 -40.79 26.26
CA ALA A 666 -56.90 -40.66 26.47
C ALA A 666 -56.53 -39.96 27.79
N LYS A 667 -55.49 -40.48 28.47
CA LYS A 667 -54.52 -39.64 29.19
C LYS A 667 -53.37 -39.33 28.22
N ALA A 668 -52.75 -38.17 28.37
CA ALA A 668 -51.76 -37.67 27.41
C ALA A 668 -50.52 -38.59 27.31
N GLY A 669 -50.10 -38.86 26.08
CA GLY A 669 -48.96 -39.72 25.75
C GLY A 669 -49.05 -40.20 24.29
N LYS A 670 -48.71 -39.33 23.33
CA LYS A 670 -48.48 -39.73 21.93
C LYS A 670 -47.26 -40.68 21.93
N GLU A 671 -47.46 -41.97 21.68
CA GLU A 671 -46.35 -42.93 21.56
C GLU A 671 -45.81 -42.91 20.11
N VAL A 672 -44.96 -41.92 19.83
CA VAL A 672 -44.27 -41.80 18.53
C VAL A 672 -43.33 -42.99 18.37
N ARG A 673 -43.49 -43.76 17.30
CA ARG A 673 -42.61 -44.90 16.97
C ARG A 673 -41.82 -44.58 15.69
N PRO A 674 -40.48 -44.80 15.66
CA PRO A 674 -39.69 -44.55 14.47
C PRO A 674 -39.99 -45.59 13.38
N VAL A 675 -40.06 -45.13 12.14
CA VAL A 675 -40.07 -45.96 10.93
C VAL A 675 -38.72 -45.83 10.27
N VAL A 676 -37.93 -46.91 10.31
CA VAL A 676 -36.61 -46.97 9.67
C VAL A 676 -36.77 -47.58 8.29
N ILE A 677 -36.17 -46.99 7.26
CA ILE A 677 -36.16 -47.50 5.89
C ILE A 677 -34.73 -47.50 5.38
N SER A 678 -34.26 -48.62 4.82
CA SER A 678 -32.99 -48.69 4.11
C SER A 678 -33.15 -49.23 2.69
N ALA A 679 -32.31 -48.77 1.77
CA ALA A 679 -32.34 -49.13 0.35
C ALA A 679 -30.99 -48.84 -0.32
N ASP A 680 -30.78 -49.38 -1.54
CA ASP A 680 -29.56 -49.12 -2.33
C ASP A 680 -29.48 -47.69 -2.88
N ARG A 681 -30.64 -47.04 -3.12
CA ARG A 681 -30.74 -45.63 -3.51
C ARG A 681 -32.08 -45.00 -3.08
N PHE A 682 -32.11 -43.68 -2.97
CA PHE A 682 -33.29 -42.89 -2.58
C PHE A 682 -33.42 -41.60 -3.41
N GLU A 683 -34.64 -41.26 -3.78
CA GLU A 683 -34.99 -39.98 -4.40
C GLU A 683 -36.23 -39.40 -3.69
N TYR A 684 -36.15 -38.17 -3.20
CA TYR A 684 -37.30 -37.41 -2.73
C TYR A 684 -37.73 -36.35 -3.74
N PHE A 685 -39.02 -36.28 -3.99
CA PHE A 685 -39.67 -35.24 -4.78
C PHE A 685 -40.59 -34.41 -3.90
N GLU A 686 -40.41 -33.09 -3.90
CA GLU A 686 -41.34 -32.17 -3.22
C GLU A 686 -42.74 -32.25 -3.85
N GLU A 687 -42.81 -32.33 -5.18
CA GLU A 687 -44.06 -32.53 -5.90
C GLU A 687 -44.67 -33.90 -5.54
N GLY A 688 -45.85 -33.85 -4.91
CA GLY A 688 -46.52 -35.04 -4.37
C GLY A 688 -45.91 -35.59 -3.07
N ARG A 689 -44.89 -34.92 -2.51
CA ARG A 689 -44.19 -35.25 -1.25
C ARG A 689 -43.81 -36.73 -1.16
N LYS A 690 -42.98 -37.18 -2.11
CA LYS A 690 -42.76 -38.59 -2.40
C LYS A 690 -41.32 -39.01 -2.17
N GLY A 691 -41.07 -39.88 -1.18
CA GLY A 691 -39.82 -40.61 -1.00
C GLY A 691 -39.83 -41.93 -1.78
N SER A 692 -38.91 -42.08 -2.73
CA SER A 692 -38.82 -43.20 -3.67
C SER A 692 -37.54 -44.01 -3.40
N TYR A 693 -37.69 -45.13 -2.71
CA TYR A 693 -36.61 -46.05 -2.33
C TYR A 693 -36.53 -47.21 -3.33
N ARG A 694 -35.33 -47.61 -3.76
CA ARG A 694 -35.12 -48.66 -4.77
C ARG A 694 -33.90 -49.52 -4.46
N GLY A 695 -34.03 -50.83 -4.72
CA GLY A 695 -33.00 -51.82 -4.49
C GLY A 695 -32.90 -52.22 -3.01
N ASN A 696 -32.98 -53.53 -2.74
CA ASN A 696 -32.85 -54.13 -1.41
C ASN A 696 -33.62 -53.39 -0.30
N VAL A 697 -34.87 -52.98 -0.56
CA VAL A 697 -35.59 -52.11 0.36
C VAL A 697 -36.04 -52.89 1.58
N VAL A 698 -35.71 -52.39 2.77
CA VAL A 698 -36.20 -52.90 4.06
C VAL A 698 -36.80 -51.73 4.86
N LEU A 699 -38.06 -51.85 5.24
CA LEU A 699 -38.76 -50.95 6.17
C LEU A 699 -39.01 -51.69 7.48
N GLU A 700 -38.69 -51.08 8.61
CA GLU A 700 -38.92 -51.58 9.96
C GLU A 700 -39.74 -50.58 10.78
N SER A 701 -40.81 -51.06 11.42
CA SER A 701 -41.64 -50.27 12.32
C SER A 701 -42.43 -51.15 13.29
N ALA A 702 -42.28 -50.90 14.59
CA ALA A 702 -43.22 -51.37 15.61
C ALA A 702 -43.54 -52.89 15.60
N GLY A 703 -42.56 -53.75 15.36
CA GLY A 703 -42.77 -55.22 15.24
C GLY A 703 -43.16 -55.68 13.82
N THR A 704 -43.08 -54.79 12.85
CA THR A 704 -43.32 -55.03 11.42
C THR A 704 -42.02 -54.86 10.63
N THR A 705 -41.75 -55.77 9.70
CA THR A 705 -40.68 -55.66 8.71
C THR A 705 -41.26 -55.90 7.31
N LEU A 706 -41.07 -54.95 6.40
CA LEU A 706 -41.44 -55.07 4.98
C LEU A 706 -40.16 -55.09 4.14
N THR A 707 -40.03 -56.07 3.25
CA THR A 707 -38.94 -56.14 2.26
C THR A 707 -39.50 -56.08 0.84
N ALA A 708 -38.89 -55.32 -0.06
CA ALA A 708 -39.32 -55.18 -1.47
C ALA A 708 -38.18 -54.75 -2.41
N ASP A 709 -38.37 -54.90 -3.73
CA ASP A 709 -37.45 -54.33 -4.73
C ASP A 709 -37.54 -52.79 -4.80
N ALA A 710 -38.72 -52.24 -4.51
CA ALA A 710 -39.04 -50.82 -4.55
C ALA A 710 -40.10 -50.44 -3.51
N LEU A 711 -40.01 -49.22 -2.97
CA LEU A 711 -40.99 -48.63 -2.06
C LEU A 711 -41.20 -47.15 -2.38
N ASP A 712 -42.45 -46.74 -2.55
CA ASP A 712 -42.87 -45.35 -2.71
C ASP A 712 -43.65 -44.89 -1.47
N VAL A 713 -43.06 -43.98 -0.69
CA VAL A 713 -43.63 -43.42 0.54
C VAL A 713 -44.14 -42.00 0.26
N PHE A 714 -45.37 -41.71 0.68
CA PHE A 714 -46.02 -40.42 0.52
C PHE A 714 -46.25 -39.81 1.92
N PHE A 715 -45.85 -38.56 2.09
CA PHE A 715 -45.89 -37.86 3.37
C PHE A 715 -47.10 -36.94 3.46
N ALA A 716 -47.60 -36.70 4.68
CA ALA A 716 -48.77 -35.87 4.96
C ALA A 716 -48.52 -34.36 4.72
N PRO A 717 -49.57 -33.51 4.68
CA PRO A 717 -49.39 -32.06 4.67
C PRO A 717 -48.93 -31.55 6.04
N ALA A 718 -47.99 -30.61 6.07
CA ALA A 718 -47.59 -29.89 7.28
C ALA A 718 -48.72 -28.93 7.75
N SER A 719 -49.73 -29.48 8.43
CA SER A 719 -50.82 -28.70 9.05
C SER A 719 -50.66 -28.67 10.56
N THR A 720 -50.26 -27.51 11.09
CA THR A 720 -50.16 -27.17 12.52
C THR A 720 -49.27 -28.09 13.37
N GLY A 721 -47.95 -27.94 13.23
CA GLY A 721 -46.97 -28.24 14.28
C GLY A 721 -46.52 -29.69 14.47
N ASP A 722 -47.28 -30.67 13.99
CA ASP A 722 -46.85 -32.08 13.97
C ASP A 722 -45.90 -32.37 12.77
N VAL A 723 -45.23 -33.52 12.81
CA VAL A 723 -44.06 -33.89 11.99
C VAL A 723 -44.44 -34.33 10.56
N SER A 724 -43.47 -34.44 9.66
CA SER A 724 -43.57 -35.16 8.37
C SER A 724 -43.97 -36.64 8.57
N GLU A 725 -45.26 -36.87 8.79
CA GLU A 725 -45.82 -38.21 8.98
C GLU A 725 -46.00 -38.95 7.65
N ILE A 726 -45.77 -40.25 7.66
CA ILE A 726 -46.07 -41.13 6.52
C ILE A 726 -47.59 -41.26 6.38
N GLU A 727 -48.16 -40.78 5.27
CA GLU A 727 -49.59 -40.92 4.95
C GLU A 727 -49.88 -42.33 4.39
N ARG A 728 -49.02 -42.77 3.46
CA ARG A 728 -49.19 -43.98 2.66
C ARG A 728 -47.83 -44.52 2.20
N ALA A 729 -47.68 -45.84 2.09
CA ALA A 729 -46.49 -46.45 1.48
C ALA A 729 -46.88 -47.59 0.52
N VAL A 730 -46.25 -47.64 -0.66
CA VAL A 730 -46.53 -48.62 -1.72
C VAL A 730 -45.26 -49.40 -2.04
N GLY A 731 -45.16 -50.64 -1.54
CA GLY A 731 -44.09 -51.57 -1.85
C GLY A 731 -44.39 -52.35 -3.13
N SER A 732 -43.38 -52.63 -3.95
CA SER A 732 -43.54 -53.42 -5.18
C SER A 732 -42.29 -54.22 -5.52
N GLY A 733 -42.50 -55.41 -6.12
CA GLY A 733 -41.47 -56.40 -6.42
C GLY A 733 -41.09 -57.23 -5.17
N HIS A 734 -41.25 -58.56 -5.28
CA HIS A 734 -40.91 -59.56 -4.26
C HIS A 734 -41.31 -59.20 -2.82
N VAL A 735 -42.51 -58.64 -2.63
CA VAL A 735 -42.89 -58.03 -1.36
C VAL A 735 -43.18 -59.10 -0.31
N VAL A 736 -42.49 -59.00 0.82
CA VAL A 736 -42.74 -59.81 2.03
C VAL A 736 -43.00 -58.85 3.19
N VAL A 737 -44.06 -59.10 3.94
CA VAL A 737 -44.39 -58.33 5.15
C VAL A 737 -44.49 -59.29 6.33
N VAL A 738 -43.63 -59.13 7.32
CA VAL A 738 -43.70 -59.82 8.61
C VAL A 738 -44.30 -58.87 9.63
N HIS A 739 -45.31 -59.29 10.37
CA HIS A 739 -45.87 -58.55 11.49
C HIS A 739 -46.08 -59.50 12.68
N GLU A 740 -45.27 -59.31 13.72
CA GLU A 740 -45.14 -60.23 14.86
C GLU A 740 -44.89 -61.69 14.43
N THR A 741 -45.95 -62.51 14.35
CA THR A 741 -45.89 -63.93 13.94
C THR A 741 -46.48 -64.19 12.55
N ARG A 742 -47.17 -63.21 11.94
CA ARG A 742 -47.78 -63.32 10.61
C ARG A 742 -46.79 -62.95 9.51
N ARG A 743 -46.92 -63.61 8.35
CA ARG A 743 -46.07 -63.36 7.17
C ARG A 743 -46.90 -63.29 5.89
N GLY A 744 -47.06 -62.08 5.35
CA GLY A 744 -47.62 -61.80 4.04
C GLY A 744 -46.59 -61.86 2.91
N MET A 745 -47.05 -62.20 1.70
CA MET A 745 -46.28 -62.22 0.45
C MET A 745 -47.15 -61.72 -0.72
N GLY A 746 -46.56 -61.05 -1.71
CA GLY A 746 -47.21 -60.65 -2.97
C GLY A 746 -46.30 -59.78 -3.86
N ASP A 747 -46.75 -59.42 -5.06
CA ASP A 747 -45.95 -58.54 -5.94
C ASP A 747 -46.06 -57.05 -5.55
N ARG A 748 -47.07 -56.67 -4.76
CA ARG A 748 -47.32 -55.31 -4.27
C ARG A 748 -47.94 -55.32 -2.87
N ALA A 749 -47.46 -54.42 -2.02
CA ALA A 749 -48.11 -54.07 -0.76
C ALA A 749 -48.48 -52.58 -0.75
N GLU A 750 -49.60 -52.22 -0.13
CA GLU A 750 -50.02 -50.83 0.05
C GLU A 750 -50.51 -50.57 1.47
N TYR A 751 -49.70 -49.82 2.22
CA TYR A 751 -49.95 -49.38 3.59
C TYR A 751 -50.63 -48.00 3.61
N TRP A 752 -51.63 -47.84 4.48
CA TRP A 752 -52.27 -46.55 4.79
C TRP A 752 -52.18 -46.32 6.30
N ALA A 753 -51.44 -45.29 6.72
CA ALA A 753 -51.12 -45.10 8.14
C ALA A 753 -52.33 -44.75 8.99
N LYS A 754 -53.16 -43.81 8.52
CA LYS A 754 -54.40 -43.37 9.16
C LYS A 754 -55.36 -44.51 9.50
N ASP A 755 -55.44 -45.51 8.63
CA ASP A 755 -56.34 -46.66 8.77
C ASP A 755 -55.64 -47.86 9.45
N GLY A 756 -54.32 -47.80 9.64
CA GLY A 756 -53.51 -48.90 10.17
C GLY A 756 -53.56 -50.17 9.32
N LYS A 757 -53.83 -50.09 8.01
CA LYS A 757 -54.11 -51.25 7.14
C LYS A 757 -53.04 -51.47 6.07
N ILE A 758 -52.79 -52.72 5.71
CA ILE A 758 -51.90 -53.13 4.61
C ILE A 758 -52.68 -54.00 3.63
N GLU A 759 -52.71 -53.61 2.36
CA GLU A 759 -53.28 -54.37 1.24
C GLU A 759 -52.17 -55.08 0.44
N LEU A 760 -52.21 -56.41 0.35
CA LEU A 760 -51.36 -57.25 -0.50
C LEU A 760 -52.10 -57.61 -1.80
N SER A 761 -51.43 -57.45 -2.93
CA SER A 761 -51.97 -57.69 -4.26
C SER A 761 -50.85 -58.03 -5.27
N GLY A 762 -51.22 -58.55 -6.44
CA GLY A 762 -50.26 -59.01 -7.45
C GLY A 762 -49.65 -60.37 -7.09
N GLY A 763 -49.38 -61.17 -8.12
CA GLY A 763 -49.22 -62.62 -7.98
C GLY A 763 -50.47 -63.27 -7.37
N PRO A 764 -50.34 -64.47 -6.79
CA PRO A 764 -51.24 -64.99 -5.78
C PRO A 764 -50.76 -64.51 -4.39
N PRO A 765 -51.31 -63.43 -3.81
CA PRO A 765 -50.89 -62.98 -2.48
C PRO A 765 -51.26 -64.00 -1.41
N VAL A 766 -50.33 -64.28 -0.49
CA VAL A 766 -50.49 -65.28 0.58
C VAL A 766 -50.19 -64.65 1.94
N LEU A 767 -51.04 -64.91 2.94
CA LEU A 767 -50.79 -64.57 4.34
C LEU A 767 -50.69 -65.86 5.16
N TYR A 768 -49.57 -66.06 5.84
CA TYR A 768 -49.35 -67.12 6.81
C TYR A 768 -49.55 -66.60 8.24
N ASP A 769 -50.13 -67.42 9.12
CA ASP A 769 -50.29 -67.14 10.55
C ASP A 769 -49.50 -68.17 11.41
N ALA A 770 -49.36 -67.91 12.71
CA ALA A 770 -48.51 -68.64 13.66
C ALA A 770 -48.73 -70.17 13.67
N GLY A 771 -49.95 -70.64 13.38
CA GLY A 771 -50.30 -72.07 13.29
C GLY A 771 -49.76 -72.81 12.05
N ARG A 772 -49.10 -72.10 11.11
CA ARG A 772 -48.84 -72.52 9.71
C ARG A 772 -50.11 -72.65 8.84
N ASP A 773 -51.18 -72.03 9.29
CA ASP A 773 -52.36 -71.80 8.48
C ASP A 773 -52.05 -70.74 7.41
N TYR A 774 -52.75 -70.77 6.27
CA TYR A 774 -52.58 -69.78 5.22
C TYR A 774 -53.89 -69.34 4.57
N LEU A 775 -53.94 -68.08 4.16
CA LEU A 775 -55.00 -67.47 3.36
C LEU A 775 -54.43 -66.96 2.04
N THR A 776 -55.19 -67.12 0.95
CA THR A 776 -54.87 -66.60 -0.39
C THR A 776 -56.15 -66.20 -1.12
N GLY A 777 -56.04 -65.24 -2.05
CA GLY A 777 -57.15 -64.71 -2.86
C GLY A 777 -56.63 -63.83 -4.01
N ARG A 778 -57.45 -62.93 -4.54
CA ARG A 778 -57.00 -61.87 -5.47
C ARG A 778 -56.36 -60.70 -4.73
N ARG A 779 -56.81 -60.41 -3.50
CA ARG A 779 -56.36 -59.33 -2.64
C ARG A 779 -56.54 -59.72 -1.17
N LEU A 780 -55.56 -59.41 -0.34
CA LEU A 780 -55.61 -59.59 1.12
C LEU A 780 -55.44 -58.22 1.77
N THR A 781 -56.36 -57.80 2.65
CA THR A 781 -56.19 -56.57 3.45
C THR A 781 -56.16 -56.95 4.92
N PHE A 782 -55.08 -56.62 5.64
CA PHE A 782 -54.99 -56.86 7.08
C PHE A 782 -54.83 -55.55 7.85
N PHE A 783 -55.42 -55.51 9.05
CA PHE A 783 -55.41 -54.35 9.94
C PHE A 783 -54.47 -54.59 11.12
N LEU A 784 -53.54 -53.65 11.36
CA LEU A 784 -52.58 -53.66 12.46
C LEU A 784 -53.21 -53.33 13.83
N ALA A 785 -54.53 -53.12 13.87
CA ALA A 785 -55.27 -52.57 14.99
C ALA A 785 -56.05 -53.62 15.81
N ASP A 786 -56.64 -54.61 15.13
CA ASP A 786 -57.71 -55.46 15.68
C ASP A 786 -57.72 -56.90 15.11
N ASP A 787 -56.60 -57.35 14.55
CA ASP A 787 -56.41 -58.67 13.92
C ASP A 787 -57.32 -58.97 12.70
N THR A 788 -58.09 -58.00 12.20
CA THR A 788 -58.98 -58.22 11.06
C THR A 788 -58.21 -58.51 9.76
N VAL A 789 -58.60 -59.57 9.06
CA VAL A 789 -58.15 -59.90 7.70
C VAL A 789 -59.36 -60.00 6.77
N LEU A 790 -59.37 -59.20 5.71
CA LEU A 790 -60.34 -59.26 4.62
C LEU A 790 -59.69 -59.95 3.41
N VAL A 791 -60.40 -60.88 2.78
CA VAL A 791 -59.95 -61.58 1.57
C VAL A 791 -60.97 -61.39 0.44
N ASP A 792 -60.50 -60.77 -0.63
CA ASP A 792 -61.26 -60.51 -1.86
C ASP A 792 -60.76 -61.46 -2.96
N GLY A 793 -61.68 -62.10 -3.68
CA GLY A 793 -61.42 -63.21 -4.60
C GLY A 793 -62.44 -63.25 -5.74
N ASP A 794 -62.11 -63.99 -6.81
CA ASP A 794 -62.97 -64.11 -7.98
C ASP A 794 -62.90 -65.50 -8.64
N ALA A 795 -63.54 -65.66 -9.80
CA ALA A 795 -63.60 -66.93 -10.53
C ALA A 795 -62.25 -67.44 -11.09
N ARG A 796 -61.18 -66.64 -11.02
CA ARG A 796 -59.80 -67.02 -11.41
C ARG A 796 -58.89 -67.17 -10.19
N SER A 797 -59.12 -66.36 -9.16
CA SER A 797 -58.40 -66.41 -7.87
C SER A 797 -59.40 -66.56 -6.71
N PRO A 798 -59.96 -67.77 -6.49
CA PRO A 798 -60.94 -68.00 -5.43
C PRO A 798 -60.29 -67.93 -4.05
N THR A 799 -61.04 -67.40 -3.07
CA THR A 799 -60.61 -67.33 -1.67
C THR A 799 -60.38 -68.72 -1.09
N PHE A 800 -59.16 -68.98 -0.61
CA PHE A 800 -58.79 -70.24 0.03
C PHE A 800 -58.15 -69.96 1.39
N SER A 801 -58.75 -70.50 2.45
CA SER A 801 -58.18 -70.54 3.80
C SER A 801 -57.98 -71.99 4.22
N LYS A 802 -56.87 -72.28 4.89
CA LYS A 802 -56.55 -73.60 5.43
C LYS A 802 -56.20 -73.49 6.91
N HIS A 803 -57.18 -73.81 7.76
CA HIS A 803 -56.97 -73.97 9.20
C HIS A 803 -56.70 -75.42 9.61
N ARG A 804 -55.76 -75.63 10.52
CA ARG A 804 -55.63 -76.89 11.27
C ARG A 804 -56.51 -76.86 12.52
N ILE A 805 -57.43 -77.82 12.62
CA ILE A 805 -58.11 -78.13 13.87
C ILE A 805 -57.09 -78.81 14.80
N PRO A 806 -56.87 -78.32 16.04
CA PRO A 806 -56.05 -79.03 17.02
C PRO A 806 -56.71 -80.34 17.46
N GLN A 807 -55.90 -81.37 17.73
CA GLN A 807 -56.32 -82.65 18.31
C GLN A 807 -55.98 -82.71 19.80
#